data_AF-A0A7R9KXB5-F1
#
_entry.id   AF-A0A7R9KXB5-F1
#
_cell.length_a   1.000
_cell.length_b   1.000
_cell.length_c   1.000
_cell.angle_alpha   90.00
_cell.angle_beta   90.00
_cell.angle_gamma   90.00
#
_symmetry.space_group_name_H-M   'P 1'
#
loop_
_entity.id
_entity.type
_entity.pdbx_description
1 polymer ?
#
loop_
_entity_poly.entity_id
_entity_poly.type
_entity_poly.pdbx_seq_one_letter_code
_entity_poly.pdbx_strand_id
1 'polypeptide(L)'
;MLIDMNSVYCILVHQVSKTKEDNVFTKKVSPVEKLVVTGISIFYGFLVSLYLIFSMVKNRGNYFRIKRRDAPPKCLTDPTLGTHHFIQLKDIKMHYVSKGDEKKPLMLFIHGFPEFWYSWRHQIREFAKDYHVIAVDNRGYGDTDKPRGIHNYTVSAIVEDTRQLVEALGKRDVVLVAHDWGGAIGWGFAAKHPELLRKLVIINSPHPMMFAESQKKGWKQFFYSWYMLFFSLPLLPEFALRSNDYFIFDHSFRNGDGRPLFADDPQHVEAYKYTFHKNGFTGPLNWYRALIHRVPQQQPKSFQIKVPTLIIWGKKDNYLTTELAPAHAYVDDLTVNYIDNCSHWTQMDQPTLVNQYMRQFVSKNCLHLLFIIIINPLLFMFGKHREAPPDCFLDSSLGTHHFIQLNDLRMHYVSNGEQNSQTLLFIHGFLEFWYSWRHQIRDFAKDYHVMAVDCHGYGDTDKPLGVEHYTHDALVDQLRQLLVELNKSRVILVGHDWGGTIAWLLAAKHPELIDRLVIINGPLPLMYRDVRFQSWRQLFKSWQIFELNIPVLSEYGLKCCDYYGATNALFRSGSGRQLLSAEDMEAYKYTIQRNGVKAPLNWYKANPAFLYPLQTPKMDQIKVPALHIWGKKDRFLVSRMAEVYAYVNYLTIKYIETAGHWVQLEEPVLDIQMHYVSNGDENNQTMLFIHGFPEFWYSWRHQIQEFAKDYHVIAVDCPGYGDTDKPASVERYAADALVNDFRQLLSALNKSRVILVGHDWGGIIGWLIAAKHPDLIHRVIIMNAPLPLMYRDVRLESWRQLFLSYYAFVFSIPVVPEFGFKLCDYYGATDQLFRSGSGRQLLSMEDMEAYKYTIQRNGVSAPIAYYRANPFLLYPRQALHMDNIIVPALCIWGKKDTFLVPKLAEVFIYVNDLTVKYIETAGHWVALEEPELVNQFVRQFLSKE
;
A
#
# COMPACT_ATOMS: atom_id res chain seq x y z
N MET A 1 -10.47 -10.40 -40.77
CA MET A 1 -11.28 -9.20 -40.44
C MET A 1 -11.33 -9.04 -38.94
N LEU A 2 -10.39 -8.30 -38.36
CA LEU A 2 -10.42 -7.95 -36.94
C LEU A 2 -11.35 -6.74 -36.77
N ILE A 3 -12.46 -6.93 -36.06
CA ILE A 3 -13.37 -5.84 -35.70
C ILE A 3 -12.68 -4.99 -34.63
N ASP A 4 -12.60 -3.67 -34.84
CA ASP A 4 -12.08 -2.76 -33.82
C ASP A 4 -13.08 -2.66 -32.65
N MET A 5 -12.88 -3.53 -31.65
CA MET A 5 -13.70 -3.58 -30.45
C MET A 5 -13.60 -2.27 -29.63
N ASN A 6 -12.58 -1.42 -29.79
CA ASN A 6 -12.57 -0.12 -29.10
C ASN A 6 -13.81 0.71 -29.47
N SER A 7 -14.25 0.64 -30.72
CA SER A 7 -15.37 1.40 -31.24
C SER A 7 -16.71 1.03 -30.57
N VAL A 8 -16.92 -0.26 -30.25
CA VAL A 8 -18.11 -0.76 -29.53
C VAL A 8 -18.12 -0.32 -28.06
N TYR A 9 -16.95 -0.09 -27.46
CA TYR A 9 -16.82 0.19 -26.02
C TYR A 9 -16.68 1.69 -25.73
N CYS A 10 -16.24 2.50 -26.70
CA CYS A 10 -16.36 3.97 -26.67
C CYS A 10 -17.79 4.45 -26.38
N ILE A 11 -18.79 3.66 -26.80
CA ILE A 11 -20.21 3.87 -26.53
C ILE A 11 -20.51 4.00 -25.04
N LEU A 12 -19.87 3.19 -24.20
CA LEU A 12 -20.26 2.99 -22.80
C LEU A 12 -19.80 4.09 -21.83
N VAL A 13 -19.00 5.08 -22.25
CA VAL A 13 -18.28 5.95 -21.28
C VAL A 13 -18.38 7.47 -21.53
N HIS A 14 -18.80 7.93 -22.72
CA HIS A 14 -18.56 9.33 -23.10
C HIS A 14 -19.61 10.39 -22.68
N GLN A 15 -20.58 10.10 -21.81
CA GLN A 15 -21.75 10.98 -21.58
C GLN A 15 -21.59 12.25 -20.69
N VAL A 16 -20.38 12.66 -20.31
CA VAL A 16 -20.20 13.83 -19.42
C VAL A 16 -19.13 14.83 -19.91
N SER A 17 -19.53 15.66 -20.88
CA SER A 17 -18.92 16.93 -21.33
C SER A 17 -19.83 17.49 -22.45
N LYS A 18 -20.24 18.76 -22.55
CA LYS A 18 -19.99 20.02 -21.79
C LYS A 18 -21.27 20.91 -21.91
N THR A 19 -21.30 22.13 -21.36
CA THR A 19 -22.32 23.15 -21.72
C THR A 19 -21.71 24.54 -22.03
N LYS A 20 -21.96 24.99 -23.26
CA LYS A 20 -22.44 26.33 -23.68
C LYS A 20 -22.51 26.30 -25.21
N GLU A 21 -23.57 26.91 -25.75
CA GLU A 21 -24.02 26.85 -27.15
C GLU A 21 -24.70 25.53 -27.56
N ASP A 22 -25.93 25.68 -28.04
CA ASP A 22 -26.70 24.65 -28.72
C ASP A 22 -26.11 24.33 -30.10
N ASN A 23 -26.40 23.12 -30.58
CA ASN A 23 -25.96 22.56 -31.87
C ASN A 23 -24.46 22.26 -31.98
N VAL A 24 -24.08 20.98 -31.83
CA VAL A 24 -23.16 20.27 -32.75
C VAL A 24 -23.26 18.75 -32.52
N PHE A 25 -23.68 18.06 -33.60
CA PHE A 25 -23.64 16.63 -33.90
C PHE A 25 -23.31 15.60 -32.79
N THR A 26 -24.25 14.69 -32.49
CA THR A 26 -23.89 13.34 -32.02
C THR A 26 -23.27 12.55 -33.17
N LYS A 27 -22.09 11.93 -32.99
CA LYS A 27 -21.65 10.89 -33.94
C LYS A 27 -22.61 9.72 -33.80
N LYS A 28 -23.34 9.38 -34.87
CA LYS A 28 -24.10 8.12 -34.91
C LYS A 28 -23.08 6.98 -34.70
N VAL A 29 -23.28 6.16 -33.67
CA VAL A 29 -22.63 4.84 -33.51
C VAL A 29 -22.59 4.19 -34.89
N SER A 30 -21.41 3.75 -35.35
CA SER A 30 -21.28 3.30 -36.72
C SER A 30 -22.22 2.11 -36.99
N PRO A 31 -22.69 1.92 -38.24
CA PRO A 31 -23.56 0.78 -38.55
C PRO A 31 -22.96 -0.56 -38.12
N VAL A 32 -21.63 -0.68 -38.20
CA VAL A 32 -20.85 -1.85 -37.75
C VAL A 32 -20.89 -2.00 -36.22
N GLU A 33 -20.58 -0.95 -35.46
CA GLU A 33 -20.67 -0.96 -34.00
C GLU A 33 -22.07 -1.35 -33.50
N LYS A 34 -23.12 -0.77 -34.12
CA LYS A 34 -24.52 -1.12 -33.80
C LYS A 34 -24.81 -2.59 -34.09
N LEU A 35 -24.33 -3.10 -35.22
CA LEU A 35 -24.52 -4.50 -35.60
C LEU A 35 -23.84 -5.44 -34.61
N VAL A 36 -22.62 -5.12 -34.17
CA VAL A 36 -21.86 -5.91 -33.19
C VAL A 36 -22.52 -5.90 -31.81
N VAL A 37 -22.87 -4.73 -31.28
CA VAL A 37 -23.64 -4.62 -30.02
C VAL A 37 -24.92 -5.43 -30.12
N THR A 38 -25.70 -5.25 -31.19
CA THR A 38 -26.97 -5.95 -31.38
C THR A 38 -26.77 -7.46 -31.47
N GLY A 39 -25.75 -7.94 -32.17
CA GLY A 39 -25.41 -9.37 -32.27
C GLY A 39 -25.04 -9.99 -30.92
N ILE A 40 -24.20 -9.32 -30.13
CA ILE A 40 -23.83 -9.79 -28.78
C ILE A 40 -25.04 -9.74 -27.83
N SER A 41 -25.86 -8.70 -27.91
CA SER A 41 -27.11 -8.60 -27.13
C SER A 41 -28.09 -9.72 -27.49
N ILE A 42 -28.27 -10.04 -28.78
CA ILE A 42 -29.09 -11.17 -29.24
C ILE A 42 -28.52 -12.50 -28.74
N PHE A 43 -27.20 -12.69 -28.77
CA PHE A 43 -26.54 -13.89 -28.23
C PHE A 43 -26.84 -14.08 -26.74
N TYR A 44 -26.69 -13.05 -25.90
CA TYR A 44 -27.08 -13.14 -24.49
C TYR A 44 -28.60 -13.31 -24.31
N GLY A 45 -29.42 -12.68 -25.15
CA GLY A 45 -30.86 -12.90 -25.20
C GLY A 45 -31.23 -14.37 -25.47
N PHE A 46 -30.51 -15.04 -26.38
CA PHE A 46 -30.68 -16.46 -26.67
C PHE A 46 -30.27 -17.33 -25.47
N LEU A 47 -29.11 -17.08 -24.85
CA LEU A 47 -28.67 -17.80 -23.65
C LEU A 47 -29.67 -17.65 -22.48
N VAL A 48 -30.16 -16.43 -22.23
CA VAL A 48 -31.21 -16.20 -21.22
C VAL A 48 -32.49 -16.93 -21.63
N SER A 49 -32.90 -16.89 -22.90
CA SER A 49 -34.10 -17.60 -23.37
C SER A 49 -34.00 -19.12 -23.14
N LEU A 50 -32.86 -19.74 -23.38
CA LEU A 50 -32.61 -21.15 -23.05
C LEU A 50 -32.73 -21.42 -21.54
N TYR A 51 -32.19 -20.54 -20.70
CA TYR A 51 -32.35 -20.63 -19.24
C TYR A 51 -33.82 -20.50 -18.80
N LEU A 52 -34.57 -19.55 -19.37
CA LEU A 52 -36.01 -19.38 -19.10
C LEU A 52 -36.78 -20.65 -19.52
N ILE A 53 -36.48 -21.22 -20.69
CA ILE A 53 -37.09 -22.48 -21.19
C ILE A 53 -36.78 -23.66 -20.27
N PHE A 54 -35.52 -23.84 -19.88
CA PHE A 54 -35.13 -24.89 -18.93
C PHE A 54 -35.82 -24.73 -17.57
N SER A 55 -35.91 -23.49 -17.07
CA SER A 55 -36.56 -23.18 -15.80
C SER A 55 -38.09 -23.39 -15.86
N MET A 56 -38.74 -23.07 -16.99
CA MET A 56 -40.14 -23.41 -17.27
C MET A 56 -40.40 -24.92 -17.20
N VAL A 57 -39.55 -25.72 -17.86
CA VAL A 57 -39.66 -27.19 -17.85
C VAL A 57 -39.46 -27.77 -16.45
N LYS A 58 -38.51 -27.21 -15.68
CA LYS A 58 -38.21 -27.65 -14.31
C LYS A 58 -39.34 -27.29 -13.33
N ASN A 59 -39.90 -26.09 -13.40
CA ASN A 59 -40.89 -25.57 -12.43
C ASN A 59 -42.36 -25.83 -12.82
N ARG A 60 -42.61 -26.84 -13.67
CA ARG A 60 -43.91 -27.41 -14.11
C ARG A 60 -45.16 -26.65 -13.62
N GLY A 61 -45.53 -25.61 -14.36
CA GLY A 61 -46.78 -24.86 -14.17
C GLY A 61 -46.73 -23.64 -13.25
N ASN A 62 -45.81 -23.57 -12.28
CA ASN A 62 -45.73 -22.41 -11.36
C ASN A 62 -44.85 -21.26 -11.89
N TYR A 63 -44.06 -21.48 -12.95
CA TYR A 63 -43.08 -20.50 -13.45
C TYR A 63 -43.66 -19.12 -13.84
N PHE A 64 -44.88 -19.09 -14.36
CA PHE A 64 -45.60 -17.86 -14.73
C PHE A 64 -46.49 -17.29 -13.61
N ARG A 65 -46.56 -17.97 -12.47
CA ARG A 65 -47.42 -17.57 -11.35
C ARG A 65 -46.76 -16.44 -10.57
N ILE A 66 -47.10 -15.21 -10.93
CA ILE A 66 -46.74 -14.02 -10.15
C ILE A 66 -47.66 -13.93 -8.93
N LYS A 67 -47.08 -13.74 -7.74
CA LYS A 67 -47.82 -13.49 -6.50
C LYS A 67 -48.41 -12.08 -6.56
N ARG A 68 -49.73 -11.98 -6.39
CA ARG A 68 -50.44 -10.70 -6.30
C ARG A 68 -50.01 -9.96 -5.02
N ARG A 69 -49.71 -8.65 -5.14
CA ARG A 69 -49.26 -7.81 -4.02
C ARG A 69 -50.00 -6.47 -4.03
N ASP A 70 -51.22 -6.46 -3.49
CA ASP A 70 -52.09 -5.28 -3.50
C ASP A 70 -51.68 -4.20 -2.48
N ALA A 71 -51.12 -4.61 -1.35
CA ALA A 71 -50.70 -3.73 -0.26
C ALA A 71 -49.17 -3.70 -0.11
N PRO A 72 -48.58 -2.55 0.28
CA PRO A 72 -47.14 -2.48 0.56
C PRO A 72 -46.78 -3.33 1.79
N PRO A 73 -45.65 -4.05 1.79
CA PRO A 73 -45.11 -4.68 2.98
C PRO A 73 -44.89 -3.68 4.13
N LYS A 74 -45.17 -4.10 5.37
CA LYS A 74 -45.12 -3.24 6.57
C LYS A 74 -43.81 -2.46 6.72
N CYS A 75 -42.71 -3.04 6.27
CA CYS A 75 -41.38 -2.44 6.33
C CYS A 75 -41.21 -1.19 5.44
N LEU A 76 -42.07 -0.97 4.44
CA LEU A 76 -42.10 0.26 3.63
C LEU A 76 -42.89 1.41 4.28
N THR A 77 -43.79 1.08 5.20
CA THR A 77 -44.58 2.03 6.00
C THR A 77 -44.01 2.21 7.41
N ASP A 78 -42.77 1.77 7.64
CA ASP A 78 -42.08 1.88 8.93
C ASP A 78 -41.74 3.35 9.25
N PRO A 79 -42.37 3.98 10.27
CA PRO A 79 -42.12 5.38 10.62
C PRO A 79 -40.69 5.60 11.16
N THR A 80 -39.96 4.55 11.53
CA THR A 80 -38.54 4.65 11.87
C THR A 80 -37.68 5.02 10.66
N LEU A 81 -38.16 4.83 9.43
CA LEU A 81 -37.46 5.19 8.19
C LEU A 81 -37.75 6.59 7.67
N GLY A 82 -38.88 7.21 8.02
CA GLY A 82 -39.14 8.62 7.72
C GLY A 82 -40.52 8.87 7.14
N THR A 83 -40.65 10.00 6.47
CA THR A 83 -41.88 10.48 5.83
C THR A 83 -41.70 10.49 4.32
N HIS A 84 -42.71 10.04 3.59
CA HIS A 84 -42.70 10.00 2.11
C HIS A 84 -43.17 11.36 1.58
N HIS A 85 -42.41 11.93 0.66
CA HIS A 85 -42.62 13.24 0.06
C HIS A 85 -42.56 13.17 -1.45
N PHE A 86 -43.16 14.16 -2.11
CA PHE A 86 -43.04 14.35 -3.55
C PHE A 86 -42.68 15.80 -3.85
N ILE A 87 -41.75 15.98 -4.78
CA ILE A 87 -41.35 17.30 -5.28
C ILE A 87 -41.48 17.35 -6.79
N GLN A 88 -41.99 18.46 -7.32
CA GLN A 88 -42.10 18.68 -8.75
C GLN A 88 -40.77 19.25 -9.26
N LEU A 89 -40.04 18.45 -10.03
CA LEU A 89 -38.92 18.93 -10.85
C LEU A 89 -39.46 19.36 -12.22
N LYS A 90 -38.60 19.89 -13.09
CA LYS A 90 -39.00 20.45 -14.40
C LYS A 90 -39.80 19.46 -15.26
N ASP A 91 -39.32 18.21 -15.35
CA ASP A 91 -39.87 17.20 -16.27
C ASP A 91 -40.54 16.00 -15.56
N ILE A 92 -40.37 15.87 -14.24
CA ILE A 92 -40.83 14.73 -13.43
C ILE A 92 -41.25 15.14 -12.02
N LYS A 93 -42.27 14.48 -11.48
CA LYS A 93 -42.54 14.42 -10.05
C LYS A 93 -41.64 13.34 -9.43
N MET A 94 -40.77 13.75 -8.52
CA MET A 94 -39.83 12.86 -7.82
C MET A 94 -40.33 12.53 -6.41
N HIS A 95 -40.37 11.24 -6.08
CA HIS A 95 -40.58 10.72 -4.74
C HIS A 95 -39.26 10.67 -3.96
N TYR A 96 -39.32 10.97 -2.67
CA TYR A 96 -38.24 10.73 -1.72
C TYR A 96 -38.76 10.46 -0.31
N VAL A 97 -37.98 9.72 0.48
CA VAL A 97 -38.20 9.58 1.92
C VAL A 97 -37.27 10.53 2.66
N SER A 98 -37.83 11.34 3.56
CA SER A 98 -37.09 12.29 4.39
C SER A 98 -37.16 11.92 5.88
N LYS A 99 -36.02 12.04 6.56
CA LYS A 99 -35.92 11.92 8.01
C LYS A 99 -34.82 12.81 8.60
N GLY A 100 -34.98 13.22 9.85
CA GLY A 100 -34.07 14.13 10.55
C GLY A 100 -34.59 15.57 10.51
N ASP A 101 -33.93 16.44 11.27
CA ASP A 101 -34.27 17.86 11.35
C ASP A 101 -33.86 18.58 10.06
N GLU A 102 -34.82 19.18 9.36
CA GLU A 102 -34.61 19.93 8.12
C GLU A 102 -33.63 21.10 8.25
N LYS A 103 -33.32 21.58 9.47
CA LYS A 103 -32.29 22.61 9.69
C LYS A 103 -30.86 22.07 9.63
N LYS A 104 -30.67 20.75 9.72
CA LYS A 104 -29.35 20.11 9.69
C LYS A 104 -28.79 20.02 8.25
N PRO A 105 -27.48 19.77 8.09
CA PRO A 105 -26.87 19.57 6.77
C PRO A 105 -27.53 18.42 6.01
N LEU A 106 -27.69 18.56 4.68
CA LEU A 106 -28.30 17.53 3.85
C LEU A 106 -27.32 16.37 3.61
N MET A 107 -27.77 15.14 3.88
CA MET A 107 -27.17 13.92 3.38
C MET A 107 -28.15 13.24 2.41
N LEU A 108 -27.76 13.21 1.13
CA LEU A 108 -28.60 12.77 0.03
C LEU A 108 -28.15 11.40 -0.47
N PHE A 109 -29.08 10.44 -0.51
CA PHE A 109 -28.83 9.04 -0.86
C PHE A 109 -29.43 8.68 -2.22
N ILE A 110 -28.58 8.24 -3.15
CA ILE A 110 -28.94 7.86 -4.52
C ILE A 110 -28.66 6.37 -4.74
N HIS A 111 -29.71 5.58 -4.90
CA HIS A 111 -29.62 4.12 -5.17
C HIS A 111 -29.27 3.81 -6.64
N GLY A 112 -28.99 2.54 -6.94
CA GLY A 112 -28.79 2.01 -8.30
C GLY A 112 -29.84 0.97 -8.73
N PHE A 113 -29.42 0.00 -9.55
CA PHE A 113 -30.28 -1.04 -10.12
C PHE A 113 -30.07 -2.40 -9.42
N PRO A 114 -31.13 -3.20 -9.15
CA PRO A 114 -32.55 -2.90 -9.24
C PRO A 114 -33.07 -2.46 -7.85
N GLU A 115 -32.66 -1.29 -7.40
CA GLU A 115 -33.00 -0.77 -6.08
C GLU A 115 -34.04 0.36 -6.14
N PHE A 116 -34.30 0.99 -5.00
CA PHE A 116 -35.10 2.19 -4.78
C PHE A 116 -34.69 2.77 -3.40
N TRP A 117 -35.32 3.84 -2.91
CA TRP A 117 -34.91 4.53 -1.65
C TRP A 117 -34.63 3.58 -0.47
N TYR A 118 -35.34 2.46 -0.41
CA TYR A 118 -35.34 1.47 0.67
C TYR A 118 -34.03 0.71 0.87
N SER A 119 -33.11 0.70 -0.10
CA SER A 119 -31.79 0.08 0.13
C SER A 119 -30.96 0.82 1.17
N TRP A 120 -31.24 2.11 1.38
CA TRP A 120 -30.60 2.96 2.37
C TRP A 120 -31.19 2.88 3.78
N ARG A 121 -32.17 1.99 4.04
CA ARG A 121 -32.89 1.88 5.32
C ARG A 121 -32.00 1.80 6.57
N HIS A 122 -30.78 1.26 6.45
CA HIS A 122 -29.81 1.18 7.56
C HIS A 122 -29.08 2.50 7.77
N GLN A 123 -28.68 3.16 6.69
CA GLN A 123 -28.02 4.47 6.70
C GLN A 123 -29.01 5.58 7.12
N ILE A 124 -30.28 5.50 6.70
CA ILE A 124 -31.31 6.47 7.09
C ILE A 124 -31.50 6.48 8.62
N ARG A 125 -31.64 5.30 9.25
CA ARG A 125 -31.76 5.19 10.71
C ARG A 125 -30.52 5.70 11.45
N GLU A 126 -29.33 5.56 10.84
CA GLU A 126 -28.08 5.97 11.46
C GLU A 126 -27.82 7.48 11.35
N PHE A 127 -27.92 8.05 10.14
CA PHE A 127 -27.51 9.43 9.88
C PHE A 127 -28.59 10.48 10.14
N ALA A 128 -29.88 10.11 10.17
CA ALA A 128 -30.98 11.06 10.46
C ALA A 128 -30.94 11.67 11.88
N LYS A 129 -30.07 11.14 12.75
CA LYS A 129 -29.74 11.71 14.07
C LYS A 129 -29.06 13.09 13.93
N ASP A 130 -28.17 13.24 12.94
CA ASP A 130 -27.23 14.36 12.81
C ASP A 130 -27.33 15.11 11.48
N TYR A 131 -28.04 14.55 10.51
CA TYR A 131 -28.25 15.11 9.18
C TYR A 131 -29.74 15.18 8.87
N HIS A 132 -30.12 16.12 7.99
CA HIS A 132 -31.34 15.99 7.22
C HIS A 132 -31.06 14.91 6.17
N VAL A 133 -31.66 13.73 6.33
CA VAL A 133 -31.48 12.61 5.40
C VAL A 133 -32.61 12.60 4.39
N ILE A 134 -32.23 12.49 3.11
CA ILE A 134 -33.16 12.25 2.01
C ILE A 134 -32.66 11.06 1.19
N ALA A 135 -33.51 10.06 1.00
CA ALA A 135 -33.29 8.95 0.08
C ALA A 135 -34.34 9.01 -1.03
N VAL A 136 -33.89 9.11 -2.29
CA VAL A 136 -34.78 9.32 -3.44
C VAL A 136 -35.23 8.00 -4.06
N ASP A 137 -36.35 8.03 -4.78
CA ASP A 137 -36.54 7.14 -5.92
C ASP A 137 -36.09 7.87 -7.18
N ASN A 138 -35.11 7.31 -7.90
CA ASN A 138 -34.61 7.92 -9.13
C ASN A 138 -35.64 7.86 -10.26
N ARG A 139 -35.45 8.66 -11.32
CA ARG A 139 -36.26 8.66 -12.55
C ARG A 139 -36.51 7.24 -13.08
N GLY A 140 -37.78 6.85 -13.20
CA GLY A 140 -38.18 5.50 -13.63
C GLY A 140 -38.40 4.48 -12.52
N TYR A 141 -37.91 4.72 -11.30
CA TYR A 141 -37.99 3.81 -10.17
C TYR A 141 -39.11 4.20 -9.19
N GLY A 142 -39.47 3.24 -8.33
CA GLY A 142 -40.33 3.47 -7.16
C GLY A 142 -41.57 4.32 -7.45
N ASP A 143 -41.86 5.31 -6.63
CA ASP A 143 -43.02 6.20 -6.83
C ASP A 143 -42.70 7.50 -7.61
N THR A 144 -41.47 7.65 -8.11
CA THR A 144 -41.07 8.71 -9.05
C THR A 144 -41.64 8.47 -10.45
N ASP A 145 -41.87 9.56 -11.20
CA ASP A 145 -42.35 9.51 -12.58
C ASP A 145 -41.43 8.72 -13.53
N LYS A 146 -42.07 8.17 -14.57
CA LYS A 146 -41.50 7.16 -15.48
C LYS A 146 -41.69 7.62 -16.93
N PRO A 147 -41.01 8.71 -17.36
CA PRO A 147 -41.20 9.28 -18.68
C PRO A 147 -40.98 8.23 -19.77
N ARG A 148 -41.79 8.26 -20.84
CA ARG A 148 -41.69 7.26 -21.91
C ARG A 148 -40.46 7.51 -22.79
N GLY A 149 -39.85 6.44 -23.30
CA GLY A 149 -38.78 6.50 -24.29
C GLY A 149 -37.37 6.66 -23.71
N ILE A 150 -36.40 5.99 -24.34
CA ILE A 150 -35.01 5.85 -23.88
C ILE A 150 -34.29 7.22 -23.76
N HIS A 151 -34.66 8.20 -24.59
CA HIS A 151 -34.02 9.52 -24.60
C HIS A 151 -34.17 10.30 -23.28
N ASN A 152 -35.16 9.96 -22.45
CA ASN A 152 -35.41 10.59 -21.16
C ASN A 152 -34.55 10.05 -20.01
N TYR A 153 -33.67 9.07 -20.27
CA TYR A 153 -32.86 8.37 -19.27
C TYR A 153 -31.34 8.50 -19.53
N THR A 154 -30.91 9.55 -20.23
CA THR A 154 -29.47 9.82 -20.43
C THR A 154 -28.78 10.18 -19.12
N VAL A 155 -27.47 9.95 -19.01
CA VAL A 155 -26.68 10.29 -17.81
C VAL A 155 -26.82 11.77 -17.45
N SER A 156 -26.88 12.65 -18.45
CA SER A 156 -27.10 14.07 -18.20
C SER A 156 -28.49 14.40 -17.64
N ALA A 157 -29.55 13.67 -18.01
CA ALA A 157 -30.89 13.88 -17.45
C ALA A 157 -30.99 13.45 -15.97
N ILE A 158 -30.44 12.30 -15.62
CA ILE A 158 -30.49 11.76 -14.24
C ILE A 158 -29.58 12.53 -13.26
N VAL A 159 -28.46 13.09 -13.74
CA VAL A 159 -27.62 14.04 -12.97
C VAL A 159 -28.36 15.37 -12.77
N GLU A 160 -29.05 15.84 -13.81
CA GLU A 160 -29.81 17.09 -13.79
C GLU A 160 -31.03 17.03 -12.85
N ASP A 161 -31.71 15.88 -12.74
CA ASP A 161 -32.74 15.65 -11.73
C ASP A 161 -32.20 15.83 -10.30
N THR A 162 -31.00 15.32 -10.04
CA THR A 162 -30.34 15.43 -8.73
C THR A 162 -29.97 16.88 -8.42
N ARG A 163 -29.55 17.65 -9.44
CA ARG A 163 -29.27 19.10 -9.34
C ARG A 163 -30.52 19.89 -8.99
N GLN A 164 -31.61 19.66 -9.74
CA GLN A 164 -32.90 20.31 -9.50
C GLN A 164 -33.47 19.96 -8.12
N LEU A 165 -33.32 18.72 -7.66
CA LEU A 165 -33.72 18.33 -6.31
C LEU A 165 -32.97 19.14 -5.23
N VAL A 166 -31.63 19.21 -5.30
CA VAL A 166 -30.82 19.94 -4.32
C VAL A 166 -31.19 21.43 -4.29
N GLU A 167 -31.42 22.05 -5.45
CA GLU A 167 -31.86 23.44 -5.56
C GLU A 167 -33.28 23.66 -5.04
N ALA A 168 -34.23 22.79 -5.37
CA ALA A 168 -35.62 22.90 -4.94
C ALA A 168 -35.80 22.68 -3.43
N LEU A 169 -34.88 21.93 -2.80
CA LEU A 169 -34.75 21.80 -1.34
C LEU A 169 -34.07 23.03 -0.68
N GLY A 170 -33.56 23.99 -1.47
CA GLY A 170 -32.84 25.17 -0.97
C GLY A 170 -31.50 24.84 -0.31
N LYS A 171 -30.89 23.69 -0.62
CA LYS A 171 -29.67 23.19 0.04
C LYS A 171 -28.41 23.48 -0.76
N ARG A 172 -27.30 23.67 -0.05
CA ARG A 172 -25.92 23.72 -0.53
C ARG A 172 -25.05 22.89 0.43
N ASP A 173 -23.77 22.67 0.08
CA ASP A 173 -22.83 21.88 0.90
C ASP A 173 -23.33 20.46 1.23
N VAL A 174 -23.91 19.79 0.22
CA VAL A 174 -24.54 18.47 0.37
C VAL A 174 -23.49 17.38 0.56
N VAL A 175 -23.77 16.41 1.44
CA VAL A 175 -23.06 15.12 1.44
C VAL A 175 -23.83 14.17 0.54
N LEU A 176 -23.26 13.84 -0.63
CA LEU A 176 -23.89 12.96 -1.60
C LEU A 176 -23.38 11.52 -1.41
N VAL A 177 -24.28 10.58 -1.18
CA VAL A 177 -24.00 9.15 -0.94
C VAL A 177 -24.68 8.34 -2.04
N ALA A 178 -23.92 7.48 -2.71
CA ALA A 178 -24.37 6.94 -3.99
C ALA A 178 -23.85 5.52 -4.26
N HIS A 179 -24.71 4.64 -4.74
CA HIS A 179 -24.43 3.21 -5.00
C HIS A 179 -24.77 2.81 -6.44
N ASP A 180 -23.98 1.91 -7.05
CA ASP A 180 -24.18 1.39 -8.42
C ASP A 180 -24.45 2.52 -9.45
N TRP A 181 -25.59 2.57 -10.14
CA TRP A 181 -25.99 3.64 -11.05
C TRP A 181 -26.15 5.00 -10.37
N GLY A 182 -26.53 5.01 -9.10
CA GLY A 182 -26.47 6.20 -8.27
C GLY A 182 -25.04 6.71 -8.17
N GLY A 183 -24.03 5.83 -8.09
CA GLY A 183 -22.63 6.24 -8.12
C GLY A 183 -22.22 6.89 -9.45
N ALA A 184 -22.76 6.44 -10.59
CA ALA A 184 -22.58 7.12 -11.87
C ALA A 184 -23.21 8.53 -11.89
N ILE A 185 -24.35 8.71 -11.22
CA ILE A 185 -24.92 10.05 -10.93
C ILE A 185 -23.97 10.85 -10.04
N GLY A 186 -23.48 10.26 -8.95
CA GLY A 186 -22.58 10.91 -7.99
C GLY A 186 -21.30 11.44 -8.63
N TRP A 187 -20.65 10.64 -9.48
CA TRP A 187 -19.51 11.06 -10.28
C TRP A 187 -19.87 12.18 -11.26
N GLY A 188 -20.97 12.04 -12.01
CA GLY A 188 -21.41 13.05 -12.96
C GLY A 188 -21.81 14.38 -12.30
N PHE A 189 -22.40 14.31 -11.10
CA PHE A 189 -22.75 15.46 -10.28
C PHE A 189 -21.51 16.14 -9.73
N ALA A 190 -20.58 15.41 -9.13
CA ALA A 190 -19.34 15.98 -8.59
C ALA A 190 -18.44 16.62 -9.66
N ALA A 191 -18.47 16.12 -10.90
CA ALA A 191 -17.76 16.72 -12.03
C ALA A 191 -18.42 17.99 -12.59
N LYS A 192 -19.75 18.10 -12.55
CA LYS A 192 -20.50 19.24 -13.10
C LYS A 192 -20.83 20.32 -12.07
N HIS A 193 -21.09 19.93 -10.82
CA HIS A 193 -21.61 20.76 -9.74
C HIS A 193 -20.81 20.59 -8.42
N PRO A 194 -19.46 20.69 -8.45
CA PRO A 194 -18.65 20.59 -7.23
C PRO A 194 -19.02 21.68 -6.20
N GLU A 195 -19.54 22.83 -6.63
CA GLU A 195 -20.01 23.92 -5.78
C GLU A 195 -21.23 23.60 -4.91
N LEU A 196 -21.96 22.51 -5.21
CA LEU A 196 -23.08 22.04 -4.42
C LEU A 196 -22.71 20.92 -3.44
N LEU A 197 -21.50 20.35 -3.55
CA LEU A 197 -21.04 19.23 -2.73
C LEU A 197 -20.05 19.66 -1.66
N ARG A 198 -20.29 19.21 -0.43
CA ARG A 198 -19.29 19.20 0.64
C ARG A 198 -18.39 17.98 0.57
N LYS A 199 -18.99 16.80 0.34
CA LYS A 199 -18.32 15.50 0.31
C LYS A 199 -19.09 14.51 -0.57
N LEU A 200 -18.35 13.61 -1.21
CA LEU A 200 -18.90 12.52 -2.01
C LEU A 200 -18.60 11.17 -1.35
N VAL A 201 -19.58 10.27 -1.29
CA VAL A 201 -19.42 8.87 -0.90
C VAL A 201 -19.95 8.00 -2.04
N ILE A 202 -19.09 7.14 -2.57
CA ILE A 202 -19.38 6.19 -3.63
C ILE A 202 -19.27 4.77 -3.06
N ILE A 203 -20.26 3.93 -3.31
CA ILE A 203 -20.29 2.53 -2.88
C ILE A 203 -20.43 1.66 -4.12
N ASN A 204 -19.52 0.71 -4.33
CA ASN A 204 -19.52 -0.26 -5.44
C ASN A 204 -19.98 0.34 -6.78
N SER A 205 -19.33 1.43 -7.21
CA SER A 205 -19.60 2.08 -8.49
C SER A 205 -18.33 2.68 -9.09
N PRO A 206 -17.94 2.32 -10.32
CA PRO A 206 -16.67 2.71 -10.88
C PRO A 206 -16.69 4.17 -11.31
N HIS A 207 -15.54 4.84 -11.16
CA HIS A 207 -15.34 6.12 -11.83
C HIS A 207 -15.44 5.93 -13.36
N PRO A 208 -16.16 6.77 -14.13
CA PRO A 208 -16.39 6.51 -15.55
C PRO A 208 -15.12 6.27 -16.36
N MET A 209 -14.06 7.05 -16.11
CA MET A 209 -12.77 6.88 -16.77
C MET A 209 -12.06 5.56 -16.37
N MET A 210 -12.18 5.12 -15.11
CA MET A 210 -11.65 3.82 -14.68
C MET A 210 -12.39 2.66 -15.37
N PHE A 211 -13.70 2.81 -15.59
CA PHE A 211 -14.50 1.83 -16.32
C PHE A 211 -14.20 1.80 -17.83
N ALA A 212 -13.80 2.92 -18.45
CA ALA A 212 -13.23 2.90 -19.82
C ALA A 212 -11.89 2.17 -19.85
N GLU A 213 -10.98 2.53 -18.93
CA GLU A 213 -9.62 1.98 -18.93
C GLU A 213 -9.60 0.47 -18.66
N SER A 214 -10.48 -0.05 -17.80
CA SER A 214 -10.51 -1.48 -17.48
C SER A 214 -10.75 -2.34 -18.74
N GLN A 215 -11.56 -1.88 -19.68
CA GLN A 215 -11.86 -2.60 -20.93
C GLN A 215 -10.65 -2.67 -21.86
N LYS A 216 -9.76 -1.67 -21.82
CA LYS A 216 -8.48 -1.69 -22.56
C LYS A 216 -7.45 -2.62 -21.92
N LYS A 217 -7.58 -2.89 -20.61
CA LYS A 217 -6.63 -3.65 -19.79
C LYS A 217 -7.02 -5.13 -19.62
N GLY A 218 -8.20 -5.55 -20.10
CA GLY A 218 -8.58 -6.97 -20.17
C GLY A 218 -10.09 -7.24 -20.21
N TRP A 219 -10.43 -8.50 -20.46
CA TRP A 219 -11.82 -8.96 -20.68
C TRP A 219 -12.62 -9.25 -19.41
N LYS A 220 -12.00 -9.21 -18.22
CA LYS A 220 -12.62 -9.60 -16.95
C LYS A 220 -13.90 -8.80 -16.66
N GLN A 221 -13.81 -7.46 -16.69
CA GLN A 221 -14.98 -6.60 -16.48
C GLN A 221 -16.00 -6.72 -17.62
N PHE A 222 -15.57 -6.95 -18.87
CA PHE A 222 -16.50 -7.18 -19.98
C PHE A 222 -17.42 -8.37 -19.72
N PHE A 223 -16.87 -9.51 -19.27
CA PHE A 223 -17.66 -10.69 -18.92
C PHE A 223 -18.56 -10.46 -17.70
N TYR A 224 -18.13 -9.65 -16.72
CA TYR A 224 -18.99 -9.25 -15.60
C TYR A 224 -20.16 -8.34 -16.07
N SER A 225 -19.94 -7.53 -17.10
CA SER A 225 -20.92 -6.58 -17.67
C SER A 225 -21.90 -7.18 -18.69
N TRP A 226 -21.94 -8.51 -18.89
CA TRP A 226 -22.79 -9.17 -19.90
C TRP A 226 -24.27 -8.75 -19.83
N TYR A 227 -24.77 -8.53 -18.61
CA TYR A 227 -26.15 -8.17 -18.32
C TYR A 227 -26.53 -6.80 -18.92
N MET A 228 -25.58 -5.86 -19.04
CA MET A 228 -25.82 -4.54 -19.65
C MET A 228 -26.21 -4.68 -21.13
N LEU A 229 -25.56 -5.62 -21.84
CA LEU A 229 -25.85 -5.92 -23.25
C LEU A 229 -27.17 -6.66 -23.38
N PHE A 230 -27.45 -7.62 -22.51
CA PHE A 230 -28.77 -8.27 -22.45
C PHE A 230 -29.90 -7.24 -22.22
N PHE A 231 -29.73 -6.31 -21.29
CA PHE A 231 -30.70 -5.25 -20.98
C PHE A 231 -30.94 -4.25 -22.11
N SER A 232 -30.07 -4.20 -23.13
CA SER A 232 -30.31 -3.38 -24.32
C SER A 232 -31.45 -3.91 -25.19
N LEU A 233 -31.80 -5.21 -25.09
CA LEU A 233 -32.89 -5.80 -25.87
C LEU A 233 -34.27 -5.25 -25.45
N PRO A 234 -35.22 -5.09 -26.38
CA PRO A 234 -36.60 -4.72 -26.05
C PRO A 234 -37.37 -5.93 -25.50
N LEU A 235 -38.21 -5.70 -24.48
CA LEU A 235 -39.20 -6.62 -23.89
C LEU A 235 -38.67 -7.90 -23.21
N LEU A 236 -37.68 -8.57 -23.79
CA LEU A 236 -37.14 -9.82 -23.24
C LEU A 236 -36.52 -9.64 -21.83
N PRO A 237 -35.77 -8.56 -21.53
CA PRO A 237 -35.29 -8.31 -20.18
C PRO A 237 -36.43 -8.02 -19.18
N GLU A 238 -37.42 -7.22 -19.56
CA GLU A 238 -38.62 -6.99 -18.73
C GLU A 238 -39.34 -8.30 -18.39
N PHE A 239 -39.46 -9.21 -19.36
CA PHE A 239 -40.09 -10.51 -19.17
C PHE A 239 -39.26 -11.43 -18.27
N ALA A 240 -37.95 -11.54 -18.53
CA ALA A 240 -37.04 -12.34 -17.73
C ALA A 240 -37.01 -11.91 -16.25
N LEU A 241 -36.91 -10.60 -15.98
CA LEU A 241 -36.86 -10.04 -14.62
C LEU A 241 -38.18 -10.19 -13.84
N ARG A 242 -39.32 -10.31 -14.53
CA ARG A 242 -40.64 -10.59 -13.92
C ARG A 242 -40.93 -12.08 -13.72
N SER A 243 -40.20 -12.96 -14.40
CA SER A 243 -40.44 -14.41 -14.38
C SER A 243 -40.26 -15.02 -12.98
N ASN A 244 -40.92 -16.16 -12.73
CA ASN A 244 -40.83 -16.93 -11.49
C ASN A 244 -40.99 -16.06 -10.22
N ASP A 245 -42.02 -15.21 -10.23
CA ASP A 245 -42.35 -14.24 -9.17
C ASP A 245 -41.18 -13.32 -8.77
N TYR A 246 -40.61 -12.63 -9.77
CA TYR A 246 -39.51 -11.67 -9.60
C TYR A 246 -38.26 -12.32 -8.96
N PHE A 247 -37.94 -13.55 -9.39
CA PHE A 247 -36.83 -14.36 -8.88
C PHE A 247 -35.46 -13.66 -8.90
N ILE A 248 -35.28 -12.64 -9.74
CA ILE A 248 -34.04 -11.85 -9.78
C ILE A 248 -33.65 -11.31 -8.40
N PHE A 249 -34.60 -10.92 -7.54
CA PHE A 249 -34.27 -10.40 -6.22
C PHE A 249 -33.74 -11.50 -5.28
N ASP A 250 -34.30 -12.71 -5.32
CA ASP A 250 -33.81 -13.87 -4.53
C ASP A 250 -32.46 -14.40 -5.06
N HIS A 251 -32.18 -14.16 -6.34
CA HIS A 251 -30.94 -14.56 -6.98
C HIS A 251 -29.81 -13.55 -6.74
N SER A 252 -30.06 -12.27 -7.00
CA SER A 252 -29.08 -11.18 -6.94
C SER A 252 -28.75 -10.72 -5.53
N PHE A 253 -29.73 -10.60 -4.62
CA PHE A 253 -29.49 -10.11 -3.27
C PHE A 253 -28.87 -11.20 -2.39
N ARG A 254 -27.53 -11.28 -2.45
CA ARG A 254 -26.70 -12.20 -1.67
C ARG A 254 -25.59 -11.46 -0.93
N ASN A 255 -25.14 -12.04 0.17
CA ASN A 255 -23.98 -11.58 0.94
C ASN A 255 -22.67 -12.01 0.27
N GLY A 256 -21.53 -11.50 0.75
CA GLY A 256 -20.21 -11.88 0.25
C GLY A 256 -19.87 -13.39 0.38
N ASP A 257 -20.57 -14.10 1.27
CA ASP A 257 -20.50 -15.56 1.43
C ASP A 257 -21.49 -16.35 0.53
N GLY A 258 -22.30 -15.65 -0.27
CA GLY A 258 -23.27 -16.23 -1.19
C GLY A 258 -24.63 -16.59 -0.60
N ARG A 259 -24.87 -16.40 0.71
CA ARG A 259 -26.20 -16.60 1.34
C ARG A 259 -27.18 -15.49 0.92
N PRO A 260 -28.51 -15.74 0.91
CA PRO A 260 -29.50 -14.70 0.63
C PRO A 260 -29.43 -13.55 1.65
N LEU A 261 -29.38 -12.32 1.16
CA LEU A 261 -29.22 -11.09 1.96
C LEU A 261 -30.37 -10.84 2.94
N PHE A 262 -31.54 -11.42 2.66
CA PHE A 262 -32.77 -11.26 3.46
C PHE A 262 -33.27 -12.60 4.02
N ALA A 263 -32.36 -13.53 4.30
CA ALA A 263 -32.70 -14.85 4.85
C ALA A 263 -33.44 -14.75 6.21
N ASP A 264 -32.99 -13.83 7.07
CA ASP A 264 -33.54 -13.65 8.43
C ASP A 264 -34.91 -12.96 8.44
N ASP A 265 -35.20 -12.13 7.44
CA ASP A 265 -36.50 -11.46 7.29
C ASP A 265 -36.91 -11.27 5.81
N PRO A 266 -37.71 -12.22 5.26
CA PRO A 266 -38.21 -12.16 3.90
C PRO A 266 -39.12 -10.95 3.60
N GLN A 267 -39.58 -10.17 4.58
CA GLN A 267 -40.36 -8.96 4.29
C GLN A 267 -39.53 -7.92 3.49
N HIS A 268 -38.19 -7.97 3.62
CA HIS A 268 -37.31 -7.10 2.85
C HIS A 268 -37.25 -7.47 1.37
N VAL A 269 -37.15 -8.76 1.00
CA VAL A 269 -37.18 -9.15 -0.42
C VAL A 269 -38.55 -8.85 -1.05
N GLU A 270 -39.63 -9.08 -0.29
CA GLU A 270 -41.00 -8.77 -0.72
C GLU A 270 -41.22 -7.27 -0.98
N ALA A 271 -40.47 -6.38 -0.32
CA ALA A 271 -40.54 -4.94 -0.59
C ALA A 271 -40.04 -4.59 -2.00
N TYR A 272 -38.93 -5.17 -2.45
CA TYR A 272 -38.45 -5.00 -3.84
C TYR A 272 -39.43 -5.64 -4.83
N LYS A 273 -39.92 -6.84 -4.55
CA LYS A 273 -40.92 -7.52 -5.39
C LYS A 273 -42.20 -6.72 -5.52
N TYR A 274 -42.72 -6.14 -4.43
CA TYR A 274 -43.88 -5.23 -4.45
C TYR A 274 -43.60 -3.99 -5.32
N THR A 275 -42.51 -3.29 -5.06
CA THR A 275 -42.18 -2.04 -5.77
C THR A 275 -42.02 -2.25 -7.27
N PHE A 276 -41.31 -3.30 -7.70
CA PHE A 276 -41.16 -3.62 -9.13
C PHE A 276 -42.37 -4.35 -9.74
N HIS A 277 -43.27 -4.90 -8.92
CA HIS A 277 -44.58 -5.37 -9.39
C HIS A 277 -45.50 -4.21 -9.76
N LYS A 278 -45.59 -3.19 -8.90
CA LYS A 278 -46.34 -1.94 -9.15
C LYS A 278 -45.78 -1.16 -10.35
N ASN A 279 -44.46 -1.10 -10.50
CA ASN A 279 -43.78 -0.12 -11.35
C ASN A 279 -43.13 -0.69 -12.64
N GLY A 280 -42.81 -1.99 -12.67
CA GLY A 280 -42.12 -2.63 -13.80
C GLY A 280 -40.63 -2.24 -13.93
N PHE A 281 -39.97 -2.84 -14.93
CA PHE A 281 -38.51 -2.69 -15.16
C PHE A 281 -38.15 -1.77 -16.33
N THR A 282 -39.09 -1.33 -17.18
CA THR A 282 -38.77 -0.57 -18.41
C THR A 282 -38.08 0.77 -18.12
N GLY A 283 -38.50 1.52 -17.10
CA GLY A 283 -37.82 2.75 -16.69
C GLY A 283 -36.37 2.49 -16.27
N PRO A 284 -36.12 1.61 -15.28
CA PRO A 284 -34.78 1.17 -14.87
C PRO A 284 -33.90 0.67 -16.03
N LEU A 285 -34.41 -0.21 -16.89
CA LEU A 285 -33.69 -0.74 -18.05
C LEU A 285 -33.35 0.32 -19.10
N ASN A 286 -34.12 1.41 -19.17
CA ASN A 286 -33.83 2.49 -20.11
C ASN A 286 -32.55 3.26 -19.76
N TRP A 287 -32.01 3.16 -18.54
CA TRP A 287 -30.71 3.74 -18.17
C TRP A 287 -29.58 3.04 -18.96
N TYR A 288 -29.56 1.70 -18.95
CA TYR A 288 -28.65 0.89 -19.76
C TYR A 288 -28.82 1.14 -21.27
N ARG A 289 -30.07 1.18 -21.76
CA ARG A 289 -30.38 1.45 -23.17
C ARG A 289 -29.93 2.86 -23.60
N ALA A 290 -30.07 3.87 -22.73
CA ALA A 290 -29.66 5.24 -23.02
C ALA A 290 -28.14 5.41 -23.06
N LEU A 291 -27.40 4.62 -22.28
CA LEU A 291 -25.95 4.51 -22.37
C LEU A 291 -25.52 3.85 -23.69
N ILE A 292 -26.08 2.68 -24.00
CA ILE A 292 -25.69 1.84 -25.15
C ILE A 292 -26.07 2.45 -26.52
N HIS A 293 -27.04 3.36 -26.58
CA HIS A 293 -27.50 3.93 -27.87
C HIS A 293 -27.01 5.36 -28.17
N ARG A 294 -26.19 5.99 -27.31
CA ARG A 294 -25.73 7.38 -27.50
C ARG A 294 -24.29 7.64 -27.02
N VAL A 295 -23.39 7.91 -27.98
CA VAL A 295 -22.01 8.38 -27.72
C VAL A 295 -21.90 9.87 -28.02
N PRO A 296 -21.35 10.69 -27.12
CA PRO A 296 -20.94 12.06 -27.45
C PRO A 296 -19.70 12.14 -28.33
N GLN A 297 -19.54 13.31 -28.96
CA GLN A 297 -18.60 13.50 -30.07
C GLN A 297 -17.16 13.81 -29.66
N GLN A 298 -16.89 14.13 -28.38
CA GLN A 298 -15.58 14.56 -27.90
C GLN A 298 -15.24 13.88 -26.57
N GLN A 299 -13.97 13.53 -26.39
CA GLN A 299 -13.44 13.11 -25.10
C GLN A 299 -13.41 14.34 -24.16
N PRO A 300 -13.80 14.22 -22.87
CA PRO A 300 -13.57 15.27 -21.89
C PRO A 300 -12.06 15.57 -21.79
N LYS A 301 -11.65 16.84 -21.96
CA LYS A 301 -10.23 17.22 -21.78
C LYS A 301 -9.73 17.02 -20.34
N SER A 302 -10.64 16.93 -19.38
CA SER A 302 -10.44 16.31 -18.07
C SER A 302 -11.81 15.96 -17.46
N PHE A 303 -11.87 14.87 -16.70
CA PHE A 303 -12.95 14.56 -15.76
C PHE A 303 -12.24 14.32 -14.42
N GLN A 304 -12.03 15.42 -13.69
CA GLN A 304 -11.30 15.44 -12.43
C GLN A 304 -12.25 15.83 -11.30
N ILE A 305 -12.30 15.03 -10.24
CA ILE A 305 -13.12 15.27 -9.06
C ILE A 305 -12.28 15.98 -8.00
N LYS A 306 -12.67 17.21 -7.68
CA LYS A 306 -11.98 18.09 -6.70
C LYS A 306 -12.54 18.02 -5.28
N VAL A 307 -13.70 17.37 -5.13
CA VAL A 307 -14.42 17.27 -3.86
C VAL A 307 -13.84 16.08 -3.08
N PRO A 308 -13.60 16.20 -1.76
CA PRO A 308 -13.22 15.07 -0.92
C PRO A 308 -14.17 13.89 -1.13
N THR A 309 -13.60 12.73 -1.44
CA THR A 309 -14.35 11.54 -1.85
C THR A 309 -13.95 10.31 -1.04
N LEU A 310 -14.95 9.54 -0.60
CA LEU A 310 -14.78 8.19 -0.08
C LEU A 310 -15.32 7.18 -1.09
N ILE A 311 -14.55 6.16 -1.41
CA ILE A 311 -15.03 4.94 -2.06
C ILE A 311 -15.08 3.81 -1.02
N ILE A 312 -16.23 3.13 -0.92
CA ILE A 312 -16.38 1.88 -0.17
C ILE A 312 -16.62 0.75 -1.18
N TRP A 313 -15.90 -0.36 -1.06
CA TRP A 313 -15.94 -1.43 -2.07
C TRP A 313 -15.95 -2.85 -1.48
N GLY A 314 -17.08 -3.56 -1.62
CA GLY A 314 -17.17 -4.99 -1.34
C GLY A 314 -16.38 -5.83 -2.36
N LYS A 315 -15.44 -6.68 -1.90
CA LYS A 315 -14.56 -7.48 -2.77
C LYS A 315 -15.21 -8.72 -3.40
N LYS A 316 -16.42 -9.11 -2.97
CA LYS A 316 -17.21 -10.23 -3.50
C LYS A 316 -18.33 -9.75 -4.44
N ASP A 317 -18.10 -8.63 -5.10
CA ASP A 317 -18.99 -8.07 -6.13
C ASP A 317 -18.96 -8.94 -7.40
N ASN A 318 -20.15 -9.36 -7.85
CA ASN A 318 -20.33 -10.22 -9.03
C ASN A 318 -20.53 -9.45 -10.34
N TYR A 319 -20.58 -8.11 -10.27
CA TYR A 319 -20.90 -7.20 -11.38
C TYR A 319 -19.75 -6.22 -11.67
N LEU A 320 -18.94 -5.87 -10.66
CA LEU A 320 -17.83 -4.93 -10.78
C LEU A 320 -16.56 -5.47 -10.15
N THR A 321 -15.45 -5.44 -10.88
CA THR A 321 -14.17 -5.97 -10.38
C THR A 321 -13.44 -4.93 -9.50
N THR A 322 -12.73 -5.39 -8.48
CA THR A 322 -12.09 -4.53 -7.45
C THR A 322 -11.04 -3.56 -7.99
N GLU A 323 -10.49 -3.83 -9.18
CA GLU A 323 -9.50 -2.99 -9.85
C GLU A 323 -10.07 -1.64 -10.34
N LEU A 324 -11.41 -1.49 -10.31
CA LEU A 324 -12.14 -0.26 -10.66
C LEU A 324 -12.23 0.78 -9.52
N ALA A 325 -12.05 0.34 -8.26
CA ALA A 325 -12.18 1.19 -7.09
C ALA A 325 -11.11 2.30 -6.94
N PRO A 326 -9.81 2.09 -7.21
CA PRO A 326 -8.77 3.06 -6.88
C PRO A 326 -8.64 4.18 -7.94
N ALA A 327 -9.59 5.10 -7.97
CA ALA A 327 -9.70 6.19 -8.93
C ALA A 327 -8.74 7.39 -8.70
N HIS A 328 -7.61 7.20 -8.01
CA HIS A 328 -6.67 8.27 -7.61
C HIS A 328 -6.10 9.11 -8.77
N ALA A 329 -6.12 8.58 -10.01
CA ALA A 329 -5.74 9.34 -11.20
C ALA A 329 -6.75 10.44 -11.59
N TYR A 330 -7.97 10.40 -11.04
CA TYR A 330 -9.11 11.24 -11.42
C TYR A 330 -9.77 11.97 -10.24
N VAL A 331 -9.25 11.80 -9.02
CA VAL A 331 -9.83 12.35 -7.79
C VAL A 331 -8.72 12.91 -6.93
N ASP A 332 -8.79 14.20 -6.60
CA ASP A 332 -7.71 14.95 -5.94
C ASP A 332 -7.55 14.57 -4.45
N ASP A 333 -8.66 14.35 -3.74
CA ASP A 333 -8.72 13.86 -2.35
C ASP A 333 -9.61 12.61 -2.29
N LEU A 334 -8.97 11.44 -2.24
CA LEU A 334 -9.64 10.13 -2.28
C LEU A 334 -9.22 9.25 -1.11
N THR A 335 -10.21 8.77 -0.35
CA THR A 335 -10.09 7.63 0.57
C THR A 335 -10.75 6.40 -0.08
N VAL A 336 -10.11 5.22 -0.03
CA VAL A 336 -10.69 3.96 -0.55
C VAL A 336 -10.65 2.89 0.53
N ASN A 337 -11.82 2.41 0.95
CA ASN A 337 -11.97 1.34 1.94
C ASN A 337 -12.57 0.09 1.28
N TYR A 338 -11.88 -1.05 1.38
CA TYR A 338 -12.40 -2.33 0.90
C TYR A 338 -13.02 -3.15 2.03
N ILE A 339 -13.98 -4.01 1.70
CA ILE A 339 -14.56 -4.99 2.63
C ILE A 339 -14.45 -6.39 2.01
N ASP A 340 -13.68 -7.28 2.64
CA ASP A 340 -13.24 -8.54 2.04
C ASP A 340 -14.36 -9.56 1.76
N ASN A 341 -15.30 -9.71 2.70
CA ASN A 341 -16.41 -10.64 2.60
C ASN A 341 -17.76 -9.91 2.39
N CYS A 342 -17.79 -9.00 1.42
CA CYS A 342 -18.96 -8.16 1.14
C CYS A 342 -19.27 -8.16 -0.35
N SER A 343 -20.55 -8.33 -0.69
CA SER A 343 -21.05 -8.35 -2.07
C SER A 343 -21.19 -6.95 -2.66
N HIS A 344 -21.74 -6.89 -3.88
CA HIS A 344 -22.13 -5.65 -4.53
C HIS A 344 -23.02 -4.77 -3.64
N TRP A 345 -23.97 -5.37 -2.90
CA TRP A 345 -24.98 -4.68 -2.09
C TRP A 345 -24.44 -4.16 -0.75
N THR A 346 -23.29 -3.49 -0.80
CA THR A 346 -22.40 -3.27 0.35
C THR A 346 -23.06 -2.52 1.51
N GLN A 347 -23.91 -1.53 1.23
CA GLN A 347 -24.71 -0.78 2.21
C GLN A 347 -25.79 -1.61 2.92
N MET A 348 -26.14 -2.79 2.37
CA MET A 348 -27.12 -3.72 2.92
C MET A 348 -26.49 -4.99 3.51
N ASP A 349 -25.40 -5.50 2.93
CA ASP A 349 -24.64 -6.68 3.38
C ASP A 349 -23.82 -6.36 4.63
N GLN A 350 -23.05 -5.26 4.61
CA GLN A 350 -22.19 -4.83 5.71
C GLN A 350 -22.56 -3.43 6.22
N PRO A 351 -23.84 -3.19 6.60
CA PRO A 351 -24.37 -1.85 6.90
C PRO A 351 -23.62 -1.17 8.05
N THR A 352 -23.24 -1.92 9.09
CA THR A 352 -22.49 -1.40 10.25
C THR A 352 -21.13 -0.84 9.84
N LEU A 353 -20.38 -1.57 9.00
CA LEU A 353 -19.04 -1.17 8.56
C LEU A 353 -19.10 -0.03 7.54
N VAL A 354 -20.09 -0.05 6.64
CA VAL A 354 -20.39 1.08 5.75
C VAL A 354 -20.72 2.33 6.55
N ASN A 355 -21.61 2.23 7.54
CA ASN A 355 -21.97 3.32 8.43
C ASN A 355 -20.74 3.84 9.19
N GLN A 356 -19.86 2.97 9.67
CA GLN A 356 -18.61 3.34 10.34
C GLN A 356 -17.66 4.13 9.41
N TYR A 357 -17.40 3.65 8.20
CA TYR A 357 -16.54 4.34 7.24
C TYR A 357 -17.14 5.67 6.79
N MET A 358 -18.45 5.70 6.51
CA MET A 358 -19.18 6.93 6.25
C MET A 358 -19.06 7.91 7.43
N ARG A 359 -19.31 7.46 8.67
CA ARG A 359 -19.18 8.27 9.89
C ARG A 359 -17.80 8.89 10.00
N GLN A 360 -16.75 8.07 9.91
CA GLN A 360 -15.34 8.51 9.95
C GLN A 360 -15.02 9.53 8.85
N PHE A 361 -15.60 9.38 7.66
CA PHE A 361 -15.30 10.24 6.52
C PHE A 361 -16.09 11.56 6.52
N VAL A 362 -17.43 11.52 6.70
CA VAL A 362 -18.25 12.74 6.66
C VAL A 362 -17.84 13.70 7.77
N SER A 363 -17.45 13.14 8.90
CA SER A 363 -17.08 13.87 10.09
C SER A 363 -15.73 14.59 9.98
N LYS A 364 -14.75 14.12 9.16
CA LYS A 364 -13.43 14.74 8.81
C LYS A 364 -13.55 16.19 8.29
N ASN A 365 -14.10 17.08 9.08
CA ASN A 365 -13.80 18.50 9.12
C ASN A 365 -12.92 18.67 10.38
N CYS A 366 -12.31 19.84 10.61
CA CYS A 366 -11.38 20.06 11.75
C CYS A 366 -11.95 19.75 13.15
N LEU A 367 -13.27 19.54 13.27
CA LEU A 367 -13.98 19.13 14.48
C LEU A 367 -14.00 17.61 14.77
N HIS A 368 -13.53 16.71 13.88
CA HIS A 368 -13.52 15.28 14.25
C HIS A 368 -12.32 14.83 15.08
N LEU A 369 -11.22 15.60 15.10
CA LEU A 369 -10.25 15.45 16.18
C LEU A 369 -11.00 15.61 17.52
N LEU A 370 -11.84 16.65 17.66
CA LEU A 370 -12.67 16.89 18.84
C LEU A 370 -13.71 15.80 19.18
N PHE A 371 -14.18 14.98 18.23
CA PHE A 371 -15.14 13.90 18.54
C PHE A 371 -14.44 12.57 18.88
N ILE A 372 -13.30 12.29 18.24
CA ILE A 372 -12.39 11.19 18.59
C ILE A 372 -11.83 11.38 20.00
N ILE A 373 -11.59 12.64 20.40
CA ILE A 373 -11.17 13.08 21.74
C ILE A 373 -12.16 12.71 22.86
N ILE A 374 -13.47 12.59 22.59
CA ILE A 374 -14.50 12.57 23.64
C ILE A 374 -15.09 11.17 23.94
N ILE A 375 -15.43 10.35 22.94
CA ILE A 375 -16.25 9.14 23.18
C ILE A 375 -15.44 7.81 23.18
N ASN A 376 -14.31 7.76 22.48
CA ASN A 376 -13.48 6.54 22.44
C ASN A 376 -12.75 6.15 23.75
N PRO A 377 -12.53 7.01 24.77
CA PRO A 377 -11.90 6.60 26.04
C PRO A 377 -12.63 5.46 26.77
N LEU A 378 -13.94 5.33 26.60
CA LEU A 378 -14.76 4.34 27.29
C LEU A 378 -14.55 2.89 26.82
N LEU A 379 -14.07 2.68 25.58
CA LEU A 379 -13.82 1.34 25.03
C LEU A 379 -12.40 0.83 25.27
N PHE A 380 -11.45 1.71 25.62
CA PHE A 380 -10.04 1.35 25.79
C PHE A 380 -9.60 1.07 27.24
N MET A 381 -10.46 1.29 28.24
CA MET A 381 -10.19 0.89 29.64
C MET A 381 -10.14 -0.64 29.86
N PHE A 382 -10.35 -1.45 28.82
CA PHE A 382 -10.41 -2.91 28.90
C PHE A 382 -9.36 -3.64 28.03
N GLY A 383 -8.43 -2.91 27.40
CA GLY A 383 -7.29 -3.52 26.70
C GLY A 383 -6.23 -3.99 27.69
N LYS A 384 -5.86 -5.28 27.67
CA LYS A 384 -4.83 -5.82 28.57
C LYS A 384 -3.46 -5.17 28.31
N HIS A 385 -2.88 -4.57 29.35
CA HIS A 385 -1.49 -4.14 29.36
C HIS A 385 -0.53 -5.35 29.34
N ARG A 386 0.62 -5.22 28.66
CA ARG A 386 1.74 -6.16 28.78
C ARG A 386 2.63 -5.67 29.93
N GLU A 387 2.72 -6.44 31.01
CA GLU A 387 3.47 -6.04 32.21
C GLU A 387 5.00 -6.21 32.06
N ALA A 388 5.44 -7.18 31.25
CA ALA A 388 6.86 -7.45 31.00
C ALA A 388 7.39 -6.69 29.77
N PRO A 389 8.66 -6.25 29.79
CA PRO A 389 9.32 -5.66 28.62
C PRO A 389 9.41 -6.67 27.45
N PRO A 390 9.59 -6.19 26.21
CA PRO A 390 9.86 -7.05 25.07
C PRO A 390 11.27 -7.64 25.11
N ASP A 391 11.46 -8.81 24.50
CA ASP A 391 12.68 -9.60 24.61
C ASP A 391 13.93 -8.87 24.06
N CYS A 392 13.77 -7.99 23.08
CA CYS A 392 14.84 -7.10 22.57
C CYS A 392 15.42 -6.11 23.60
N PHE A 393 14.74 -5.85 24.73
CA PHE A 393 15.31 -5.07 25.84
C PHE A 393 16.15 -5.93 26.79
N LEU A 394 16.12 -7.26 26.63
CA LEU A 394 16.89 -8.22 27.43
C LEU A 394 18.13 -8.72 26.67
N ASP A 395 18.37 -8.21 25.46
CA ASP A 395 19.53 -8.55 24.64
C ASP A 395 20.82 -7.96 25.23
N SER A 396 21.64 -8.82 25.82
CA SER A 396 22.91 -8.46 26.45
C SER A 396 23.94 -7.88 25.46
N SER A 397 23.79 -8.08 24.15
CA SER A 397 24.66 -7.45 23.14
C SER A 397 24.45 -5.94 23.05
N LEU A 398 23.31 -5.41 23.52
CA LEU A 398 23.04 -3.98 23.62
C LEU A 398 23.66 -3.35 24.87
N GLY A 399 24.19 -4.16 25.79
CA GLY A 399 24.87 -3.70 27.00
C GLY A 399 23.99 -3.74 28.24
N THR A 400 24.28 -2.84 29.18
CA THR A 400 23.71 -2.84 30.53
C THR A 400 22.92 -1.57 30.81
N HIS A 401 21.75 -1.73 31.44
CA HIS A 401 20.89 -0.61 31.85
C HIS A 401 21.35 -0.02 33.18
N HIS A 402 21.50 1.30 33.25
CA HIS A 402 21.95 2.05 34.43
C HIS A 402 20.95 3.14 34.79
N PHE A 403 20.89 3.44 36.08
CA PHE A 403 20.10 4.54 36.63
C PHE A 403 20.98 5.39 37.54
N ILE A 404 20.96 6.71 37.34
CA ILE A 404 21.71 7.67 38.14
C ILE A 404 20.80 8.81 38.61
N GLN A 405 21.03 9.28 39.82
CA GLN A 405 20.26 10.37 40.43
C GLN A 405 20.96 11.71 40.11
N LEU A 406 20.28 12.61 39.39
CA LEU A 406 20.78 13.92 38.98
C LEU A 406 19.87 15.00 39.59
N ASN A 407 20.32 15.60 40.69
CA ASN A 407 19.47 16.38 41.61
C ASN A 407 18.24 15.53 42.03
N ASP A 408 17.02 16.07 41.93
CA ASP A 408 15.78 15.40 42.33
C ASP A 408 15.22 14.39 41.29
N LEU A 409 15.89 14.21 40.14
CA LEU A 409 15.39 13.39 39.03
C LEU A 409 16.34 12.23 38.68
N ARG A 410 15.77 11.05 38.46
CA ARG A 410 16.51 9.85 38.06
C ARG A 410 16.60 9.74 36.54
N MET A 411 17.81 9.57 36.03
CA MET A 411 18.12 9.40 34.61
C MET A 411 18.51 7.96 34.30
N HIS A 412 17.99 7.43 33.20
CA HIS A 412 18.35 6.14 32.63
C HIS A 412 19.32 6.30 31.46
N TYR A 413 20.28 5.38 31.37
CA TYR A 413 21.13 5.20 30.19
C TYR A 413 21.56 3.74 30.03
N VAL A 414 21.83 3.32 28.81
CA VAL A 414 22.44 2.03 28.49
C VAL A 414 23.94 2.23 28.26
N SER A 415 24.77 1.32 28.78
CA SER A 415 26.22 1.35 28.73
C SER A 415 26.79 0.05 28.17
N ASN A 416 27.71 0.14 27.21
CA ASN A 416 28.37 -1.00 26.58
C ASN A 416 29.84 -0.70 26.22
N GLY A 417 30.65 -1.73 25.99
CA GLY A 417 32.10 -1.61 25.74
C GLY A 417 32.95 -1.34 26.99
N GLU A 418 34.27 -1.29 26.82
CA GLU A 418 35.21 -1.15 27.94
C GLU A 418 35.14 0.24 28.59
N GLN A 419 34.90 0.32 29.91
CA GLN A 419 34.66 1.58 30.63
C GLN A 419 35.79 2.62 30.55
N ASN A 420 37.03 2.17 30.34
CA ASN A 420 38.23 3.01 30.25
C ASN A 420 38.49 3.55 28.83
N SER A 421 37.79 3.03 27.82
CA SER A 421 37.92 3.50 26.44
C SER A 421 37.28 4.87 26.24
N GLN A 422 37.65 5.52 25.14
CA GLN A 422 37.08 6.80 24.72
C GLN A 422 35.54 6.71 24.73
N THR A 423 34.88 7.62 25.46
CA THR A 423 33.42 7.57 25.61
C THR A 423 32.71 8.21 24.43
N LEU A 424 31.70 7.53 23.93
CA LEU A 424 30.82 7.89 22.82
C LEU A 424 29.38 7.96 23.35
N LEU A 425 28.77 9.15 23.36
CA LEU A 425 27.46 9.40 23.95
C LEU A 425 26.40 9.68 22.87
N PHE A 426 25.41 8.79 22.76
CA PHE A 426 24.27 8.89 21.86
C PHE A 426 23.06 9.57 22.54
N ILE A 427 22.51 10.59 21.86
CA ILE A 427 21.39 11.42 22.32
C ILE A 427 20.27 11.35 21.26
N HIS A 428 19.09 10.86 21.65
CA HIS A 428 17.95 10.64 20.75
C HIS A 428 17.11 11.91 20.49
N GLY A 429 16.28 11.86 19.45
CA GLY A 429 15.33 12.92 19.05
C GLY A 429 13.91 12.73 19.61
N PHE A 430 12.94 13.40 18.97
CA PHE A 430 11.53 13.36 19.39
C PHE A 430 10.85 12.02 19.08
N LEU A 431 10.11 11.48 20.06
CA LEU A 431 9.49 10.13 20.04
C LEU A 431 10.47 8.94 19.92
N GLU A 432 11.77 9.20 19.96
CA GLU A 432 12.82 8.20 20.11
C GLU A 432 13.16 7.96 21.59
N PHE A 433 14.01 6.96 21.85
CA PHE A 433 14.64 6.63 23.13
C PHE A 433 15.93 5.84 22.85
N TRP A 434 16.68 5.41 23.88
CA TRP A 434 18.00 4.75 23.75
C TRP A 434 18.07 3.65 22.65
N TYR A 435 17.00 2.86 22.51
CA TYR A 435 16.87 1.73 21.57
C TYR A 435 16.94 2.13 20.08
N SER A 436 16.76 3.41 19.77
CA SER A 436 16.96 3.95 18.42
C SER A 436 18.41 3.79 17.94
N TRP A 437 19.35 3.67 18.89
CA TRP A 437 20.78 3.49 18.65
C TRP A 437 21.25 2.03 18.70
N ARG A 438 20.34 1.05 18.85
CA ARG A 438 20.68 -0.37 19.09
C ARG A 438 21.72 -0.96 18.13
N HIS A 439 21.68 -0.57 16.85
CA HIS A 439 22.67 -1.01 15.85
C HIS A 439 24.04 -0.41 16.13
N GLN A 440 24.10 0.92 16.29
CA GLN A 440 25.33 1.65 16.60
C GLN A 440 25.94 1.26 17.95
N ILE A 441 25.11 0.90 18.95
CA ILE A 441 25.60 0.43 20.24
C ILE A 441 26.42 -0.85 20.08
N ARG A 442 25.92 -1.84 19.31
CA ARG A 442 26.67 -3.09 19.06
C ARG A 442 27.97 -2.85 18.27
N ASP A 443 27.91 -1.97 17.28
CA ASP A 443 29.06 -1.71 16.41
C ASP A 443 30.19 -0.96 17.14
N PHE A 444 29.87 0.16 17.79
CA PHE A 444 30.88 1.00 18.44
C PHE A 444 31.36 0.47 19.80
N ALA A 445 30.62 -0.42 20.47
CA ALA A 445 31.06 -1.03 21.74
C ALA A 445 32.34 -1.88 21.62
N LYS A 446 32.73 -2.23 20.39
CA LYS A 446 33.99 -2.94 20.07
C LYS A 446 35.23 -2.07 20.30
N ASP A 447 35.12 -0.76 20.06
CA ASP A 447 36.24 0.19 20.08
C ASP A 447 36.08 1.33 21.13
N TYR A 448 34.86 1.60 21.59
CA TYR A 448 34.49 2.74 22.44
C TYR A 448 33.71 2.31 23.68
N HIS A 449 33.78 3.14 24.72
CA HIS A 449 32.79 3.08 25.80
C HIS A 449 31.51 3.77 25.32
N VAL A 450 30.52 2.98 24.90
CA VAL A 450 29.27 3.50 24.36
C VAL A 450 28.27 3.75 25.48
N MET A 451 27.66 4.94 25.46
CA MET A 451 26.53 5.31 26.30
C MET A 451 25.37 5.79 25.43
N ALA A 452 24.15 5.31 25.68
CA ALA A 452 22.93 5.81 25.04
C ALA A 452 21.92 6.21 26.11
N VAL A 453 21.60 7.50 26.19
CA VAL A 453 20.76 8.06 27.26
C VAL A 453 19.28 8.07 26.87
N ASP A 454 18.39 7.98 27.86
CA ASP A 454 17.03 8.51 27.74
C ASP A 454 16.99 9.92 28.34
N CYS A 455 16.66 10.93 27.54
CA CYS A 455 16.57 12.30 28.02
C CYS A 455 15.27 12.53 28.83
N HIS A 456 15.17 13.63 29.59
CA HIS A 456 13.97 13.91 30.41
C HIS A 456 12.66 13.74 29.63
N GLY A 457 11.72 12.99 30.23
CA GLY A 457 10.43 12.67 29.63
C GLY A 457 10.38 11.38 28.78
N TYR A 458 11.51 10.80 28.43
CA TYR A 458 11.61 9.62 27.56
C TYR A 458 12.00 8.35 28.30
N GLY A 459 11.79 7.21 27.63
CA GLY A 459 12.21 5.87 28.07
C GLY A 459 12.06 5.62 29.57
N ASP A 460 13.13 5.23 30.24
CA ASP A 460 13.14 4.90 31.68
C ASP A 460 13.54 6.08 32.60
N THR A 461 13.89 7.23 32.02
CA THR A 461 14.18 8.49 32.75
C THR A 461 12.91 9.11 33.33
N ASP A 462 13.04 9.84 34.44
CA ASP A 462 11.94 10.53 35.08
C ASP A 462 11.27 11.60 34.19
N LYS A 463 10.00 11.88 34.52
CA LYS A 463 9.05 12.57 33.65
C LYS A 463 8.41 13.74 34.42
N PRO A 464 9.19 14.76 34.81
CA PRO A 464 8.68 15.88 35.60
C PRO A 464 7.52 16.58 34.87
N LEU A 465 6.53 17.07 35.62
CA LEU A 465 5.33 17.68 35.01
C LEU A 465 5.57 19.12 34.52
N GLY A 466 6.50 19.83 35.16
CA GLY A 466 6.85 21.21 34.84
C GLY A 466 7.56 21.35 33.48
N VAL A 467 7.21 22.40 32.74
CA VAL A 467 7.74 22.66 31.38
C VAL A 467 9.20 23.15 31.43
N GLU A 468 9.59 23.79 32.53
CA GLU A 468 10.93 24.30 32.83
C GLU A 468 12.02 23.22 32.71
N HIS A 469 11.73 21.98 33.09
CA HIS A 469 12.64 20.82 33.00
C HIS A 469 12.94 20.37 31.56
N TYR A 470 12.22 20.90 30.57
CA TYR A 470 12.34 20.55 29.15
C TYR A 470 12.91 21.70 28.31
N THR A 471 13.32 22.80 28.93
CA THR A 471 14.05 23.87 28.23
C THR A 471 15.38 23.35 27.70
N HIS A 472 15.88 23.92 26.60
CA HIS A 472 17.20 23.63 26.07
C HIS A 472 18.29 23.62 27.15
N ASP A 473 18.24 24.59 28.08
CA ASP A 473 19.21 24.73 29.15
C ASP A 473 19.10 23.60 30.17
N ALA A 474 17.88 23.25 30.62
CA ALA A 474 17.68 22.12 31.53
C ALA A 474 18.09 20.76 30.92
N LEU A 475 17.86 20.55 29.61
CA LEU A 475 18.29 19.33 28.91
C LEU A 475 19.81 19.26 28.73
N VAL A 476 20.47 20.40 28.51
CA VAL A 476 21.94 20.49 28.45
C VAL A 476 22.57 20.30 29.83
N ASP A 477 22.01 20.93 30.87
CA ASP A 477 22.50 20.78 32.24
C ASP A 477 22.35 19.35 32.77
N GLN A 478 21.26 18.64 32.41
CA GLN A 478 21.11 17.21 32.70
C GLN A 478 22.30 16.40 32.17
N LEU A 479 22.63 16.56 30.88
CA LEU A 479 23.72 15.81 30.26
C LEU A 479 25.10 16.24 30.79
N ARG A 480 25.29 17.53 31.07
CA ARG A 480 26.49 18.05 31.73
C ARG A 480 26.69 17.41 33.11
N GLN A 481 25.63 17.34 33.92
CA GLN A 481 25.68 16.70 35.24
C GLN A 481 25.96 15.19 35.13
N LEU A 482 25.29 14.48 34.20
CA LEU A 482 25.58 13.08 33.92
C LEU A 482 27.07 12.83 33.65
N LEU A 483 27.69 13.67 32.79
CA LEU A 483 29.11 13.55 32.47
C LEU A 483 30.01 13.84 33.68
N VAL A 484 29.68 14.85 34.49
CA VAL A 484 30.45 15.20 35.70
C VAL A 484 30.37 14.10 36.76
N GLU A 485 29.18 13.60 37.08
CA GLU A 485 28.99 12.54 38.10
C GLU A 485 29.63 11.21 37.69
N LEU A 486 29.64 10.89 36.40
CA LEU A 486 30.33 9.72 35.86
C LEU A 486 31.84 9.95 35.60
N ASN A 487 32.36 11.12 35.97
CA ASN A 487 33.75 11.54 35.75
C ASN A 487 34.22 11.37 34.29
N LYS A 488 33.33 11.65 33.33
CA LYS A 488 33.57 11.59 31.90
C LYS A 488 33.90 12.98 31.36
N SER A 489 35.08 13.10 30.75
CA SER A 489 35.53 14.30 30.04
C SER A 489 36.03 13.92 28.65
N ARG A 490 36.16 14.91 27.76
CA ARG A 490 36.49 14.73 26.33
C ARG A 490 35.62 13.67 25.64
N VAL A 491 34.31 13.74 25.82
CA VAL A 491 33.35 12.79 25.24
C VAL A 491 33.09 13.09 23.77
N ILE A 492 32.89 12.06 22.95
CA ILE A 492 32.37 12.22 21.58
C ILE A 492 30.84 12.23 21.66
N LEU A 493 30.21 13.33 21.29
CA LEU A 493 28.75 13.43 21.27
C LEU A 493 28.19 13.02 19.91
N VAL A 494 27.09 12.27 19.91
CA VAL A 494 26.30 11.97 18.71
C VAL A 494 24.83 12.24 19.00
N GLY A 495 24.21 13.15 18.25
CA GLY A 495 22.80 13.52 18.45
C GLY A 495 21.97 13.45 17.17
N HIS A 496 20.78 12.85 17.25
CA HIS A 496 19.78 12.83 16.17
C HIS A 496 18.61 13.79 16.46
N ASP A 497 18.11 14.49 15.43
CA ASP A 497 16.95 15.40 15.52
C ASP A 497 17.11 16.37 16.74
N TRP A 498 16.18 16.43 17.69
CA TRP A 498 16.32 17.27 18.91
C TRP A 498 17.56 16.92 19.74
N GLY A 499 17.97 15.65 19.77
CA GLY A 499 19.22 15.22 20.39
C GLY A 499 20.44 15.83 19.72
N GLY A 500 20.38 16.07 18.40
CA GLY A 500 21.40 16.82 17.66
C GLY A 500 21.46 18.29 18.07
N THR A 501 20.31 18.92 18.29
CA THR A 501 20.21 20.29 18.81
C THR A 501 20.78 20.41 20.23
N ILE A 502 20.47 19.44 21.10
CA ILE A 502 20.98 19.39 22.48
C ILE A 502 22.49 19.13 22.50
N ALA A 503 22.99 18.19 21.67
CA ALA A 503 24.41 17.90 21.54
C ALA A 503 25.22 19.13 21.10
N TRP A 504 24.70 19.92 20.15
CA TRP A 504 25.30 21.19 19.76
C TRP A 504 25.39 22.18 20.92
N LEU A 505 24.29 22.38 21.64
CA LEU A 505 24.25 23.33 22.75
C LEU A 505 25.21 22.93 23.89
N LEU A 506 25.31 21.64 24.20
CA LEU A 506 26.28 21.11 25.16
C LEU A 506 27.73 21.37 24.69
N ALA A 507 28.05 21.07 23.43
CA ALA A 507 29.38 21.32 22.87
C ALA A 507 29.75 22.80 22.72
N ALA A 508 28.76 23.69 22.57
CA ALA A 508 28.96 25.14 22.51
C ALA A 508 29.20 25.74 23.90
N LYS A 509 28.43 25.32 24.91
CA LYS A 509 28.50 25.81 26.30
C LYS A 509 29.66 25.19 27.09
N HIS A 510 29.94 23.91 26.86
CA HIS A 510 30.91 23.09 27.62
C HIS A 510 31.95 22.41 26.71
N PRO A 511 32.69 23.15 25.87
CA PRO A 511 33.70 22.58 24.97
C PRO A 511 34.83 21.84 25.72
N GLU A 512 35.05 22.14 27.01
CA GLU A 512 36.00 21.44 27.89
C GLU A 512 35.62 19.97 28.15
N LEU A 513 34.33 19.63 28.05
CA LEU A 513 33.85 18.26 28.26
C LEU A 513 33.82 17.43 26.96
N ILE A 514 33.95 18.05 25.79
CA ILE A 514 33.64 17.43 24.48
C ILE A 514 34.89 17.34 23.61
N ASP A 515 35.17 16.17 23.04
CA ASP A 515 36.27 15.97 22.10
C ASP A 515 35.86 16.23 20.64
N ARG A 516 34.70 15.69 20.24
CA ARG A 516 34.11 15.85 18.90
C ARG A 516 32.59 15.82 18.98
N LEU A 517 31.94 16.43 17.99
CA LEU A 517 30.48 16.48 17.86
C LEU A 517 30.03 15.83 16.55
N VAL A 518 29.01 14.97 16.61
CA VAL A 518 28.30 14.43 15.46
C VAL A 518 26.82 14.78 15.57
N ILE A 519 26.25 15.30 14.48
CA ILE A 519 24.86 15.72 14.37
C ILE A 519 24.24 14.91 13.23
N ILE A 520 23.03 14.40 13.40
CA ILE A 520 22.31 13.63 12.39
C ILE A 520 20.92 14.23 12.23
N ASN A 521 20.64 14.86 11.08
CA ASN A 521 19.38 15.56 10.80
C ASN A 521 18.91 16.55 11.91
N GLY A 522 19.84 17.06 12.74
CA GLY A 522 19.51 17.89 13.89
C GLY A 522 19.17 19.33 13.48
N PRO A 523 17.99 19.87 13.85
CA PRO A 523 17.64 21.24 13.49
C PRO A 523 18.26 22.28 14.45
N LEU A 524 19.19 23.12 13.97
CA LEU A 524 19.75 24.21 14.78
C LEU A 524 18.86 25.48 14.87
N PRO A 525 18.86 26.19 16.02
CA PRO A 525 18.00 27.37 16.23
C PRO A 525 18.23 28.53 15.25
N LEU A 526 19.48 28.76 14.80
CA LEU A 526 19.83 29.84 13.86
C LEU A 526 19.09 29.73 12.51
N MET A 527 18.75 28.51 12.08
CA MET A 527 18.24 28.24 10.73
C MET A 527 16.88 28.86 10.43
N TYR A 528 16.08 29.15 11.45
CA TYR A 528 14.70 29.58 11.23
C TYR A 528 14.53 31.07 10.88
N ARG A 529 15.57 31.89 11.08
CA ARG A 529 15.51 33.34 10.84
C ARG A 529 15.43 33.70 9.35
N ASP A 530 16.19 33.00 8.51
CA ASP A 530 16.27 33.30 7.07
C ASP A 530 15.45 32.35 6.19
N VAL A 531 15.18 31.13 6.67
CA VAL A 531 14.71 30.04 5.80
C VAL A 531 13.18 29.93 5.74
N ARG A 532 12.42 30.47 6.70
CA ARG A 532 10.96 30.18 6.83
C ARG A 532 10.01 31.01 5.93
N PHE A 533 10.49 32.03 5.22
CA PHE A 533 9.63 32.98 4.47
C PHE A 533 9.71 32.89 2.94
N GLN A 534 10.35 31.86 2.37
CA GLN A 534 10.63 31.81 0.92
C GLN A 534 9.68 30.93 0.08
N SER A 535 8.82 30.05 0.65
CA SER A 535 7.81 29.33 -0.16
C SER A 535 6.59 28.75 0.60
N TRP A 536 5.43 28.72 -0.06
CA TRP A 536 4.19 28.12 0.45
C TRP A 536 4.29 26.62 0.76
N ARG A 537 5.06 25.85 -0.03
CA ARG A 537 5.30 24.41 0.20
C ARG A 537 5.92 24.12 1.56
N GLN A 538 6.68 25.07 2.10
CA GLN A 538 7.41 24.95 3.35
C GLN A 538 6.54 25.24 4.59
N LEU A 539 5.56 26.14 4.45
CA LEU A 539 4.49 26.36 5.43
C LEU A 539 3.66 25.08 5.62
N PHE A 540 3.30 24.39 4.53
CA PHE A 540 2.60 23.10 4.61
C PHE A 540 3.45 21.98 5.24
N LYS A 541 4.75 21.89 4.96
CA LYS A 541 5.64 20.91 5.63
C LYS A 541 5.79 21.17 7.13
N SER A 542 5.87 22.43 7.55
CA SER A 542 6.03 22.80 8.96
C SER A 542 4.72 22.85 9.77
N TRP A 543 3.56 22.65 9.10
CA TRP A 543 2.24 22.64 9.74
C TRP A 543 2.09 21.57 10.83
N GLN A 544 2.67 20.38 10.62
CA GLN A 544 2.63 19.28 11.61
C GLN A 544 3.32 19.64 12.94
N ILE A 545 4.36 20.49 12.89
CA ILE A 545 5.08 20.99 14.07
C ILE A 545 4.25 22.07 14.81
N PHE A 546 3.42 22.81 14.08
CA PHE A 546 2.45 23.75 14.65
C PHE A 546 1.34 23.04 15.44
N GLU A 547 0.82 21.91 14.93
CA GLU A 547 -0.24 21.14 15.62
C GLU A 547 0.22 20.54 16.95
N LEU A 548 1.48 20.10 17.05
CA LEU A 548 2.06 19.57 18.30
C LEU A 548 2.09 20.59 19.45
N ASN A 549 2.11 21.88 19.14
CA ASN A 549 2.16 22.97 20.12
C ASN A 549 0.79 23.39 20.68
N ILE A 550 -0.32 22.86 20.17
CA ILE A 550 -1.66 23.12 20.71
C ILE A 550 -1.91 22.11 21.86
N PRO A 551 -1.88 22.53 23.15
CA PRO A 551 -1.71 21.58 24.26
C PRO A 551 -2.81 20.53 24.39
N VAL A 552 -4.03 20.88 23.99
CA VAL A 552 -5.21 19.99 24.02
C VAL A 552 -5.21 19.00 22.85
N LEU A 553 -4.74 19.41 21.66
CA LEU A 553 -4.73 18.54 20.48
C LEU A 553 -3.59 17.52 20.55
N SER A 554 -2.42 17.90 21.07
CA SER A 554 -1.27 16.98 21.11
C SER A 554 -1.34 15.96 22.25
N GLU A 555 -1.82 16.34 23.45
CA GLU A 555 -1.95 15.38 24.56
C GLU A 555 -3.07 14.35 24.36
N TYR A 556 -4.14 14.70 23.64
CA TYR A 556 -5.20 13.74 23.29
C TYR A 556 -4.97 13.04 21.94
N GLY A 557 -4.48 13.72 20.90
CA GLY A 557 -4.33 13.15 19.56
C GLY A 557 -3.48 11.88 19.52
N LEU A 558 -2.41 11.84 20.32
CA LEU A 558 -1.55 10.68 20.47
C LEU A 558 -2.12 9.59 21.40
N LYS A 559 -3.03 9.94 22.33
CA LYS A 559 -3.77 8.95 23.16
C LYS A 559 -4.92 8.27 22.40
N CYS A 560 -5.42 8.90 21.34
CA CYS A 560 -6.61 8.44 20.60
C CYS A 560 -6.33 7.65 19.32
N CYS A 561 -5.06 7.46 18.95
CA CYS A 561 -4.66 6.66 17.80
C CYS A 561 -4.40 5.20 18.19
N ASP A 562 -4.60 4.28 17.24
CA ASP A 562 -3.90 2.99 17.29
C ASP A 562 -2.39 3.28 17.27
N TYR A 563 -1.70 3.00 18.38
CA TYR A 563 -0.27 3.23 18.53
C TYR A 563 0.57 2.48 17.48
N TYR A 564 0.09 1.33 16.99
CA TYR A 564 0.74 0.57 15.93
C TYR A 564 0.67 1.32 14.59
N GLY A 565 -0.53 1.74 14.19
CA GLY A 565 -0.74 2.57 13.01
C GLY A 565 -0.01 3.92 13.07
N ALA A 566 -0.05 4.62 14.21
CA ALA A 566 0.55 5.95 14.36
C ALA A 566 2.08 5.94 14.33
N THR A 567 2.72 5.03 15.08
CA THR A 567 4.19 4.94 15.12
C THR A 567 4.74 4.55 13.76
N ASN A 568 4.18 3.51 13.12
CA ASN A 568 4.60 3.09 11.79
C ASN A 568 4.36 4.18 10.74
N ALA A 569 3.22 4.89 10.80
CA ALA A 569 2.95 6.02 9.93
C ALA A 569 3.97 7.15 10.10
N LEU A 570 4.38 7.50 11.33
CA LEU A 570 5.37 8.55 11.59
C LEU A 570 6.74 8.18 11.02
N PHE A 571 7.27 7.00 11.35
CA PHE A 571 8.57 6.56 10.85
C PHE A 571 8.59 6.50 9.32
N ARG A 572 7.54 5.93 8.73
CA ARG A 572 7.35 5.87 7.27
C ARG A 572 7.14 7.23 6.61
N SER A 573 6.53 8.19 7.31
CA SER A 573 6.36 9.56 6.81
C SER A 573 7.69 10.31 6.73
N GLY A 574 8.64 10.06 7.65
CA GLY A 574 9.97 10.69 7.64
C GLY A 574 10.95 10.08 6.62
N SER A 575 10.98 8.75 6.49
CA SER A 575 11.90 8.03 5.59
C SER A 575 11.33 7.78 4.19
N GLY A 576 10.01 7.69 4.06
CA GLY A 576 9.33 7.20 2.86
C GLY A 576 9.24 5.69 2.70
N ARG A 577 9.78 4.90 3.65
CA ARG A 577 9.84 3.43 3.64
C ARG A 577 9.49 2.85 5.01
N GLN A 578 9.19 1.56 5.08
CA GLN A 578 9.02 0.90 6.38
C GLN A 578 10.40 0.64 6.99
N LEU A 579 10.60 1.05 8.25
CA LEU A 579 11.89 0.94 8.96
C LEU A 579 11.85 0.01 10.16
N LEU A 580 10.76 0.06 10.93
CA LEU A 580 10.63 -0.70 12.15
C LEU A 580 10.20 -2.14 11.82
N SER A 581 10.91 -3.12 12.39
CA SER A 581 10.51 -4.52 12.40
C SER A 581 9.28 -4.73 13.28
N ALA A 582 8.66 -5.91 13.25
CA ALA A 582 7.56 -6.25 14.17
C ALA A 582 8.01 -6.18 15.65
N GLU A 583 9.26 -6.54 15.94
CA GLU A 583 9.86 -6.48 17.26
C GLU A 583 10.12 -5.03 17.71
N ASP A 584 10.66 -4.19 16.81
CA ASP A 584 10.81 -2.76 17.05
C ASP A 584 9.44 -2.10 17.33
N MET A 585 8.41 -2.47 16.57
CA MET A 585 7.04 -1.98 16.78
C MET A 585 6.50 -2.34 18.16
N GLU A 586 6.78 -3.55 18.69
CA GLU A 586 6.41 -3.91 20.06
C GLU A 586 7.24 -3.16 21.12
N ALA A 587 8.53 -2.90 20.86
CA ALA A 587 9.39 -2.08 21.74
C ALA A 587 8.87 -0.64 21.88
N TYR A 588 8.58 0.03 20.77
CA TYR A 588 8.00 1.38 20.77
C TYR A 588 6.62 1.41 21.42
N LYS A 589 5.76 0.43 21.12
CA LYS A 589 4.42 0.27 21.71
C LYS A 589 4.50 0.10 23.23
N TYR A 590 5.36 -0.79 23.75
CA TYR A 590 5.57 -1.00 25.18
C TYR A 590 6.01 0.30 25.86
N THR A 591 7.04 0.96 25.32
CA THR A 591 7.56 2.22 25.86
C THR A 591 6.50 3.32 25.90
N ILE A 592 5.76 3.53 24.80
CA ILE A 592 4.72 4.58 24.73
C ILE A 592 3.52 4.25 25.63
N GLN A 593 3.10 2.98 25.72
CA GLN A 593 2.00 2.57 26.61
C GLN A 593 2.33 2.79 28.09
N ARG A 594 3.58 2.53 28.51
CA ARG A 594 4.04 2.73 29.89
C ARG A 594 4.26 4.20 30.24
N ASN A 595 4.82 4.97 29.30
CA ASN A 595 5.31 6.32 29.55
C ASN A 595 4.30 7.43 29.20
N GLY A 596 3.39 7.16 28.26
CA GLY A 596 2.60 8.17 27.59
C GLY A 596 3.44 9.15 26.77
N VAL A 597 2.78 10.17 26.22
CA VAL A 597 3.41 11.19 25.35
C VAL A 597 3.44 12.60 25.93
N LYS A 598 2.88 12.81 27.12
CA LYS A 598 2.71 14.14 27.72
C LYS A 598 4.05 14.86 27.96
N ALA A 599 5.01 14.13 28.53
CA ALA A 599 6.35 14.63 28.81
C ALA A 599 7.19 14.87 27.53
N PRO A 600 7.23 13.95 26.54
CA PRO A 600 7.80 14.22 25.21
C PRO A 600 7.31 15.54 24.56
N LEU A 601 6.01 15.85 24.66
CA LEU A 601 5.44 17.07 24.10
C LEU A 601 5.89 18.37 24.80
N ASN A 602 6.41 18.30 26.03
CA ASN A 602 6.90 19.48 26.73
C ASN A 602 8.21 20.01 26.12
N TRP A 603 8.97 19.21 25.36
CA TRP A 603 10.17 19.66 24.63
C TRP A 603 9.84 20.79 23.65
N TYR A 604 8.71 20.70 22.94
CA TYR A 604 8.24 21.77 22.06
C TYR A 604 7.70 22.97 22.85
N LYS A 605 6.89 22.74 23.89
CA LYS A 605 6.28 23.81 24.71
C LYS A 605 7.32 24.67 25.42
N ALA A 606 8.41 24.07 25.89
CA ALA A 606 9.49 24.76 26.60
C ALA A 606 10.37 25.61 25.67
N ASN A 607 10.38 25.32 24.37
CA ASN A 607 11.32 25.88 23.40
C ASN A 607 10.62 26.55 22.20
N PRO A 608 9.69 27.51 22.41
CA PRO A 608 8.85 28.09 21.36
C PRO A 608 9.60 28.96 20.33
N ALA A 609 10.89 29.25 20.53
CA ALA A 609 11.74 29.88 19.51
C ALA A 609 11.80 29.07 18.20
N PHE A 610 11.52 27.76 18.25
CA PHE A 610 11.32 26.89 17.09
C PHE A 610 10.07 27.23 16.24
N LEU A 611 9.17 28.08 16.74
CA LEU A 611 8.04 28.64 15.99
C LEU A 611 8.24 30.14 15.66
N TYR A 612 8.93 30.89 16.53
CA TYR A 612 9.08 32.35 16.45
C TYR A 612 10.54 32.80 16.28
N PRO A 613 11.11 32.71 15.06
CA PRO A 613 12.54 32.95 14.81
C PRO A 613 13.05 34.38 15.06
N LEU A 614 12.15 35.33 15.32
CA LEU A 614 12.50 36.70 15.70
C LEU A 614 12.97 36.80 17.16
N GLN A 615 12.83 35.73 17.95
CA GLN A 615 13.23 35.67 19.36
C GLN A 615 14.46 34.76 19.61
N THR A 616 15.05 34.18 18.58
CA THR A 616 16.20 33.27 18.74
C THR A 616 17.45 34.02 19.22
N PRO A 617 18.10 33.60 20.33
CA PRO A 617 19.37 34.17 20.77
C PRO A 617 20.49 34.00 19.74
N LYS A 618 21.53 34.85 19.84
CA LYS A 618 22.80 34.60 19.16
C LYS A 618 23.43 33.36 19.79
N MET A 619 23.66 32.32 19.00
CA MET A 619 24.30 31.08 19.45
C MET A 619 25.82 31.23 19.43
N ASP A 620 26.51 30.65 20.41
CA ASP A 620 27.96 30.56 20.41
C ASP A 620 28.48 29.61 19.32
N GLN A 621 29.69 29.89 18.82
CA GLN A 621 30.35 29.03 17.85
C GLN A 621 30.91 27.77 18.51
N ILE A 622 30.73 26.64 17.84
CA ILE A 622 31.38 25.37 18.20
C ILE A 622 32.91 25.53 18.10
N LYS A 623 33.62 25.03 19.11
CA LYS A 623 35.09 25.10 19.23
C LYS A 623 35.79 23.74 19.06
N VAL A 624 35.02 22.69 18.78
CA VAL A 624 35.49 21.30 18.63
C VAL A 624 35.26 20.80 17.20
N PRO A 625 36.00 19.80 16.70
CA PRO A 625 35.73 19.17 15.42
C PRO A 625 34.30 18.61 15.36
N ALA A 626 33.56 18.99 14.30
CA ALA A 626 32.15 18.63 14.17
C ALA A 626 31.84 17.99 12.80
N LEU A 627 30.95 17.00 12.80
CA LEU A 627 30.42 16.32 11.63
C LEU A 627 28.89 16.42 11.62
N HIS A 628 28.31 16.90 10.52
CA HIS A 628 26.87 16.87 10.29
C HIS A 628 26.55 15.86 9.18
N ILE A 629 25.74 14.87 9.50
CA ILE A 629 25.21 13.87 8.56
C ILE A 629 23.76 14.24 8.23
N TRP A 630 23.41 14.29 6.95
CA TRP A 630 22.07 14.69 6.50
C TRP A 630 21.47 13.74 5.44
N GLY A 631 20.24 13.30 5.65
CA GLY A 631 19.48 12.50 4.69
C GLY A 631 18.85 13.35 3.59
N LYS A 632 19.25 13.18 2.32
CA LYS A 632 18.74 14.02 1.21
C LYS A 632 17.24 13.85 0.94
N LYS A 633 16.65 12.73 1.34
CA LYS A 633 15.22 12.42 1.13
C LYS A 633 14.35 12.77 2.34
N ASP A 634 14.87 13.53 3.31
CA ASP A 634 14.11 13.95 4.49
C ASP A 634 12.79 14.64 4.09
N ARG A 635 11.70 14.15 4.67
CA ARG A 635 10.34 14.59 4.38
C ARG A 635 9.85 15.64 5.36
N PHE A 636 10.34 15.64 6.60
CA PHE A 636 10.02 16.60 7.65
C PHE A 636 10.87 17.87 7.55
N LEU A 637 12.19 17.72 7.44
CA LEU A 637 13.14 18.80 7.29
C LEU A 637 13.54 18.97 5.81
N VAL A 638 14.09 20.13 5.43
CA VAL A 638 14.52 20.40 4.06
C VAL A 638 16.04 20.46 3.99
N SER A 639 16.65 19.84 2.98
CA SER A 639 18.12 19.77 2.83
C SER A 639 18.83 21.12 2.91
N ARG A 640 18.19 22.20 2.46
CA ARG A 640 18.71 23.57 2.57
C ARG A 640 18.94 24.05 4.01
N MET A 641 18.33 23.41 5.01
CA MET A 641 18.66 23.64 6.42
C MET A 641 20.13 23.28 6.69
N ALA A 642 20.65 22.19 6.12
CA ALA A 642 22.06 21.80 6.21
C ALA A 642 23.03 22.80 5.54
N GLU A 643 22.57 23.71 4.68
CA GLU A 643 23.43 24.71 4.03
C GLU A 643 23.74 25.94 4.92
N VAL A 644 22.88 26.25 5.90
CA VAL A 644 23.07 27.41 6.82
C VAL A 644 24.32 27.27 7.70
N TYR A 645 24.85 26.05 7.79
CA TYR A 645 25.99 25.65 8.61
C TYR A 645 27.36 26.09 8.06
N ALA A 646 27.43 26.65 6.85
CA ALA A 646 28.69 27.00 6.16
C ALA A 646 29.52 28.13 6.82
N TYR A 647 29.08 28.66 7.96
CA TYR A 647 29.71 29.76 8.70
C TYR A 647 30.31 29.34 10.05
N VAL A 648 30.44 28.03 10.30
CA VAL A 648 31.02 27.47 11.53
C VAL A 648 32.35 26.82 11.22
N ASN A 649 33.43 27.37 11.79
CA ASN A 649 34.75 26.77 11.70
C ASN A 649 34.72 25.35 12.31
N TYR A 650 35.46 24.41 11.71
CA TYR A 650 35.55 22.99 12.11
C TYR A 650 34.35 22.09 11.83
N LEU A 651 33.34 22.54 11.07
CA LEU A 651 32.20 21.70 10.70
C LEU A 651 32.35 21.07 9.29
N THR A 652 32.30 19.74 9.21
CA THR A 652 32.20 18.97 7.96
C THR A 652 30.76 18.50 7.75
N ILE A 653 30.26 18.52 6.51
CA ILE A 653 28.91 18.03 6.17
C ILE A 653 29.01 16.82 5.24
N LYS A 654 28.22 15.79 5.51
CA LYS A 654 28.07 14.58 4.69
C LYS A 654 26.60 14.35 4.40
N TYR A 655 26.28 14.10 3.13
CA TYR A 655 24.93 13.78 2.70
C TYR A 655 24.81 12.29 2.40
N ILE A 656 23.71 11.68 2.82
CA ILE A 656 23.33 10.33 2.42
C ILE A 656 22.17 10.48 1.43
N GLU A 657 22.46 10.22 0.16
CA GLU A 657 21.54 10.43 -0.99
C GLU A 657 20.26 9.59 -0.89
N THR A 658 20.36 8.43 -0.25
CA THR A 658 19.36 7.38 -0.12
C THR A 658 18.45 7.53 1.10
N ALA A 659 18.92 8.18 2.16
CA ALA A 659 18.24 8.26 3.45
C ALA A 659 17.29 9.47 3.59
N GLY A 660 16.21 9.27 4.33
CA GLY A 660 15.27 10.30 4.78
C GLY A 660 15.59 10.83 6.17
N HIS A 661 14.57 10.96 7.03
CA HIS A 661 14.73 11.56 8.35
C HIS A 661 15.47 10.67 9.36
N TRP A 662 15.34 9.35 9.33
CA TRP A 662 15.81 8.48 10.41
C TRP A 662 17.15 7.82 10.06
N VAL A 663 18.15 8.62 9.71
CA VAL A 663 19.41 8.18 9.07
C VAL A 663 20.09 7.00 9.78
N GLN A 664 20.16 7.03 11.12
CA GLN A 664 20.70 5.98 11.98
C GLN A 664 19.95 4.63 11.93
N LEU A 665 18.70 4.63 11.47
CA LEU A 665 17.86 3.44 11.27
C LEU A 665 17.73 3.03 9.80
N GLU A 666 18.23 3.85 8.88
CA GLU A 666 17.87 3.78 7.47
C GLU A 666 18.84 2.97 6.60
N GLU A 667 20.07 2.76 7.06
CA GLU A 667 21.07 1.88 6.44
C GLU A 667 21.91 1.16 7.52
N PRO A 668 21.30 0.31 8.39
CA PRO A 668 22.07 -0.47 9.34
C PRO A 668 22.99 -1.45 8.60
N VAL A 669 24.22 -1.59 9.10
CA VAL A 669 25.07 -2.75 8.81
C VAL A 669 24.39 -3.94 9.48
N LEU A 670 24.09 -4.98 8.70
CA LEU A 670 23.33 -6.13 9.19
C LEU A 670 24.26 -7.32 9.35
N ASP A 671 24.65 -7.57 10.59
CA ASP A 671 25.55 -8.65 11.00
C ASP A 671 24.90 -10.02 10.69
N ILE A 672 25.29 -10.61 9.56
CA ILE A 672 24.97 -11.99 9.17
C ILE A 672 26.25 -12.68 8.69
N GLN A 673 26.49 -13.88 9.18
CA GLN A 673 27.59 -14.72 8.71
C GLN A 673 27.19 -15.37 7.38
N MET A 674 27.96 -15.07 6.32
CA MET A 674 27.81 -15.67 5.00
C MET A 674 28.82 -16.80 4.78
N HIS A 675 28.32 -17.94 4.34
CA HIS A 675 29.12 -19.00 3.76
C HIS A 675 29.33 -18.77 2.25
N TYR A 676 30.54 -19.02 1.78
CA TYR A 676 30.89 -19.09 0.37
C TYR A 676 32.03 -20.08 0.17
N VAL A 677 32.14 -20.62 -1.03
CA VAL A 677 33.35 -21.34 -1.49
C VAL A 677 34.11 -20.48 -2.49
N SER A 678 35.44 -20.54 -2.45
CA SER A 678 36.32 -19.90 -3.43
C SER A 678 37.19 -20.92 -4.17
N ASN A 679 37.56 -20.61 -5.42
CA ASN A 679 38.49 -21.39 -6.23
C ASN A 679 39.15 -20.50 -7.30
N GLY A 680 40.33 -20.89 -7.79
CA GLY A 680 41.16 -20.08 -8.69
C GLY A 680 42.03 -19.06 -7.96
N ASP A 681 42.96 -18.42 -8.67
CA ASP A 681 43.87 -17.42 -8.11
C ASP A 681 43.12 -16.14 -7.71
N GLU A 682 43.20 -15.75 -6.42
CA GLU A 682 42.50 -14.58 -5.86
C GLU A 682 42.84 -13.24 -6.52
N ASN A 683 43.99 -13.17 -7.21
CA ASN A 683 44.44 -12.00 -7.96
C ASN A 683 43.72 -11.84 -9.31
N ASN A 684 43.10 -12.90 -9.83
CA ASN A 684 42.34 -12.83 -11.08
C ASN A 684 41.01 -12.08 -10.88
N GLN A 685 40.44 -11.60 -12.00
CA GLN A 685 39.12 -10.98 -12.00
C GLN A 685 38.11 -11.91 -11.31
N THR A 686 37.40 -11.39 -10.31
CA THR A 686 36.47 -12.19 -9.52
C THR A 686 35.13 -12.37 -10.24
N MET A 687 34.64 -13.62 -10.26
CA MET A 687 33.30 -14.03 -10.67
C MET A 687 32.49 -14.44 -9.43
N LEU A 688 31.39 -13.74 -9.16
CA LEU A 688 30.47 -14.01 -8.04
C LEU A 688 29.25 -14.79 -8.54
N PHE A 689 29.03 -15.99 -8.03
CA PHE A 689 27.90 -16.86 -8.37
C PHE A 689 26.85 -16.87 -7.26
N ILE A 690 25.60 -16.54 -7.62
CA ILE A 690 24.45 -16.43 -6.72
C ILE A 690 23.35 -17.40 -7.20
N HIS A 691 23.05 -18.43 -6.40
CA HIS A 691 22.03 -19.44 -6.72
C HIS A 691 20.60 -18.98 -6.39
N GLY A 692 19.59 -19.75 -6.78
CA GLY A 692 18.18 -19.51 -6.45
C GLY A 692 17.55 -20.55 -5.52
N PHE A 693 16.25 -20.79 -5.66
CA PHE A 693 15.50 -21.81 -4.90
C PHE A 693 15.30 -23.08 -5.73
N PRO A 694 15.53 -24.30 -5.21
CA PRO A 694 15.94 -24.69 -3.85
C PRO A 694 17.47 -24.90 -3.75
N GLU A 695 18.24 -24.11 -4.47
CA GLU A 695 19.67 -24.34 -4.70
C GLU A 695 20.54 -23.93 -3.50
N PHE A 696 21.83 -24.24 -3.60
CA PHE A 696 22.89 -23.75 -2.72
C PHE A 696 24.20 -23.68 -3.52
N TRP A 697 25.34 -23.26 -2.96
CA TRP A 697 26.57 -23.02 -3.71
C TRP A 697 26.98 -24.18 -4.67
N TYR A 698 26.70 -25.43 -4.27
CA TYR A 698 27.04 -26.66 -4.98
C TYR A 698 26.35 -26.81 -6.35
N SER A 699 25.24 -26.13 -6.58
CA SER A 699 24.56 -26.08 -7.88
C SER A 699 25.51 -25.57 -8.98
N TRP A 700 26.49 -24.74 -8.64
CA TRP A 700 27.49 -24.18 -9.55
C TRP A 700 28.72 -25.07 -9.80
N ARG A 701 28.79 -26.31 -9.29
CA ARG A 701 30.02 -27.15 -9.35
C ARG A 701 30.65 -27.27 -10.74
N HIS A 702 29.84 -27.35 -11.81
CA HIS A 702 30.33 -27.42 -13.20
C HIS A 702 30.92 -26.10 -13.70
N GLN A 703 30.37 -24.96 -13.25
CA GLN A 703 30.87 -23.62 -13.57
C GLN A 703 32.12 -23.30 -12.74
N ILE A 704 32.14 -23.66 -11.46
CA ILE A 704 33.31 -23.48 -10.58
C ILE A 704 34.54 -24.19 -11.18
N GLN A 705 34.41 -25.45 -11.57
CA GLN A 705 35.51 -26.22 -12.19
C GLN A 705 36.00 -25.64 -13.52
N GLU A 706 35.13 -25.00 -14.30
CA GLU A 706 35.49 -24.40 -15.58
C GLU A 706 36.13 -23.02 -15.45
N PHE A 707 35.56 -22.13 -14.64
CA PHE A 707 36.00 -20.73 -14.57
C PHE A 707 37.15 -20.50 -13.59
N ALA A 708 37.35 -21.35 -12.59
CA ALA A 708 38.48 -21.27 -11.66
C ALA A 708 39.87 -21.41 -12.33
N LYS A 709 39.91 -21.83 -13.60
CA LYS A 709 41.11 -21.91 -14.43
C LYS A 709 41.70 -20.52 -14.74
N ASP A 710 40.86 -19.50 -14.89
CA ASP A 710 41.23 -18.17 -15.39
C ASP A 710 40.67 -17.01 -14.53
N TYR A 711 39.74 -17.30 -13.62
CA TYR A 711 39.05 -16.32 -12.78
C TYR A 711 39.09 -16.74 -11.31
N HIS A 712 39.02 -15.76 -10.41
CA HIS A 712 38.72 -16.06 -9.00
C HIS A 712 37.22 -16.30 -8.87
N VAL A 713 36.80 -17.55 -8.72
CA VAL A 713 35.40 -17.93 -8.59
C VAL A 713 35.00 -17.92 -7.12
N ILE A 714 33.91 -17.20 -6.80
CA ILE A 714 33.25 -17.21 -5.50
C ILE A 714 31.81 -17.66 -5.70
N ALA A 715 31.40 -18.77 -5.09
CA ALA A 715 30.01 -19.22 -5.07
C ALA A 715 29.47 -19.16 -3.64
N VAL A 716 28.41 -18.40 -3.43
CA VAL A 716 27.84 -18.11 -2.11
C VAL A 716 26.73 -19.08 -1.74
N ASP A 717 26.44 -19.21 -0.45
CA ASP A 717 25.10 -19.55 0.00
C ASP A 717 24.33 -18.26 0.33
N CYS A 718 23.14 -18.10 -0.25
CA CYS A 718 22.30 -16.93 0.02
C CYS A 718 21.79 -16.91 1.47
N PRO A 719 21.41 -15.75 2.03
CA PRO A 719 20.72 -15.66 3.32
C PRO A 719 19.59 -16.68 3.45
N GLY A 720 19.59 -17.48 4.52
CA GLY A 720 18.60 -18.55 4.71
C GLY A 720 18.93 -19.90 4.07
N TYR A 721 19.99 -20.02 3.27
CA TYR A 721 20.41 -21.25 2.59
C TYR A 721 21.73 -21.80 3.16
N GLY A 722 22.03 -23.07 2.84
CA GLY A 722 23.32 -23.71 3.11
C GLY A 722 23.90 -23.44 4.50
N ASP A 723 25.13 -22.96 4.57
CA ASP A 723 25.79 -22.59 5.85
C ASP A 723 25.70 -21.11 6.21
N THR A 724 25.07 -20.28 5.37
CA THR A 724 24.76 -18.88 5.69
C THR A 724 23.65 -18.77 6.74
N ASP A 725 23.70 -17.72 7.56
CA ASP A 725 22.70 -17.45 8.60
C ASP A 725 21.25 -17.47 8.09
N LYS A 726 20.34 -17.85 8.99
CA LYS A 726 18.89 -18.02 8.72
C LYS A 726 18.06 -17.11 9.64
N PRO A 727 18.04 -15.78 9.42
CA PRO A 727 17.25 -14.86 10.22
C PRO A 727 15.77 -15.25 10.33
N ALA A 728 15.19 -15.12 11.53
CA ALA A 728 13.81 -15.54 11.79
C ALA A 728 12.74 -14.59 11.21
N SER A 729 13.07 -13.31 11.01
CA SER A 729 12.17 -12.31 10.42
C SER A 729 12.05 -12.50 8.90
N VAL A 730 10.81 -12.49 8.41
CA VAL A 730 10.53 -12.57 6.97
C VAL A 730 11.06 -11.34 6.24
N GLU A 731 10.93 -10.16 6.85
CA GLU A 731 11.34 -8.87 6.30
C GLU A 731 12.83 -8.83 5.93
N ARG A 732 13.66 -9.64 6.61
CA ARG A 732 15.11 -9.76 6.35
C ARG A 732 15.45 -10.32 4.96
N TYR A 733 14.50 -11.02 4.33
CA TYR A 733 14.60 -11.57 2.97
C TYR A 733 13.99 -10.68 1.89
N ALA A 734 13.61 -9.43 2.23
CA ALA A 734 13.20 -8.45 1.23
C ALA A 734 14.36 -8.14 0.28
N ALA A 735 14.06 -7.97 -1.01
CA ALA A 735 15.08 -7.85 -2.06
C ALA A 735 16.09 -6.72 -1.82
N ASP A 736 15.67 -5.61 -1.21
CA ASP A 736 16.55 -4.49 -0.87
C ASP A 736 17.53 -4.83 0.26
N ALA A 737 17.12 -5.67 1.22
CA ALA A 737 18.02 -6.18 2.25
C ALA A 737 19.05 -7.15 1.64
N LEU A 738 18.59 -8.08 0.80
CA LEU A 738 19.46 -9.04 0.09
C LEU A 738 20.50 -8.34 -0.79
N VAL A 739 20.11 -7.28 -1.53
CA VAL A 739 21.06 -6.46 -2.32
C VAL A 739 22.12 -5.81 -1.42
N ASN A 740 21.73 -5.28 -0.26
CA ASN A 740 22.67 -4.70 0.69
C ASN A 740 23.61 -5.75 1.32
N ASP A 741 23.15 -6.99 1.48
CA ASP A 741 23.98 -8.10 1.97
C ASP A 741 25.11 -8.43 1.00
N PHE A 742 24.81 -8.58 -0.29
CA PHE A 742 25.84 -8.80 -1.31
C PHE A 742 26.80 -7.61 -1.46
N ARG A 743 26.31 -6.39 -1.28
CA ARG A 743 27.17 -5.18 -1.20
C ARG A 743 28.14 -5.25 -0.02
N GLN A 744 27.67 -5.67 1.15
CA GLN A 744 28.51 -5.85 2.34
C GLN A 744 29.50 -7.01 2.17
N LEU A 745 29.08 -8.15 1.59
CA LEU A 745 29.96 -9.28 1.26
C LEU A 745 31.12 -8.85 0.36
N LEU A 746 30.84 -8.15 -0.74
CA LEU A 746 31.88 -7.65 -1.65
C LEU A 746 32.86 -6.70 -0.95
N SER A 747 32.35 -5.85 -0.04
CA SER A 747 33.18 -4.99 0.81
C SER A 747 34.06 -5.79 1.78
N ALA A 748 33.52 -6.81 2.42
CA ALA A 748 34.25 -7.67 3.37
C ALA A 748 35.34 -8.50 2.68
N LEU A 749 35.09 -8.94 1.44
CA LEU A 749 36.04 -9.66 0.60
C LEU A 749 37.03 -8.74 -0.13
N ASN A 750 36.95 -7.41 0.09
CA ASN A 750 37.74 -6.39 -0.59
C ASN A 750 37.70 -6.50 -2.14
N LYS A 751 36.54 -6.85 -2.70
CA LYS A 751 36.32 -6.97 -4.15
C LYS A 751 35.49 -5.78 -4.64
N SER A 752 36.16 -4.79 -5.22
CA SER A 752 35.56 -3.54 -5.68
C SER A 752 34.76 -3.65 -6.99
N ARG A 753 35.03 -4.66 -7.83
CA ARG A 753 34.28 -4.88 -9.07
C ARG A 753 34.31 -6.35 -9.51
N VAL A 754 33.14 -6.95 -9.75
CA VAL A 754 32.99 -8.39 -10.06
C VAL A 754 32.19 -8.65 -11.33
N ILE A 755 32.41 -9.82 -11.95
CA ILE A 755 31.45 -10.39 -12.91
C ILE A 755 30.40 -11.13 -12.07
N LEU A 756 29.12 -10.77 -12.20
CA LEU A 756 28.05 -11.40 -11.43
C LEU A 756 27.33 -12.46 -12.27
N VAL A 757 27.16 -13.66 -11.73
CA VAL A 757 26.40 -14.76 -12.32
C VAL A 757 25.25 -15.12 -11.38
N GLY A 758 24.02 -15.16 -11.90
CA GLY A 758 22.82 -15.40 -11.08
C GLY A 758 21.83 -16.36 -11.74
N HIS A 759 21.25 -17.27 -10.94
CA HIS A 759 20.17 -18.18 -11.34
C HIS A 759 18.94 -18.02 -10.42
N ASP A 760 17.72 -18.18 -10.96
CA ASP A 760 16.42 -17.96 -10.28
C ASP A 760 16.44 -16.73 -9.32
N TRP A 761 16.27 -16.88 -8.00
CA TRP A 761 16.33 -15.79 -7.04
C TRP A 761 17.67 -15.04 -7.03
N GLY A 762 18.79 -15.75 -7.17
CA GLY A 762 20.11 -15.15 -7.33
C GLY A 762 20.23 -14.31 -8.60
N GLY A 763 19.49 -14.67 -9.66
CA GLY A 763 19.37 -13.85 -10.86
C GLY A 763 18.49 -12.60 -10.67
N ILE A 764 17.40 -12.69 -9.90
CA ILE A 764 16.59 -11.53 -9.49
C ILE A 764 17.45 -10.54 -8.68
N ILE A 765 18.22 -11.05 -7.72
CA ILE A 765 19.16 -10.27 -6.91
C ILE A 765 20.26 -9.66 -7.80
N GLY A 766 20.82 -10.45 -8.73
CA GLY A 766 21.81 -10.00 -9.70
C GLY A 766 21.36 -8.82 -10.55
N TRP A 767 20.11 -8.84 -11.04
CA TRP A 767 19.52 -7.70 -11.75
C TRP A 767 19.43 -6.44 -10.88
N LEU A 768 19.02 -6.59 -9.62
CA LEU A 768 18.86 -5.46 -8.70
C LEU A 768 20.21 -4.87 -8.27
N ILE A 769 21.24 -5.69 -8.07
CA ILE A 769 22.61 -5.22 -7.83
C ILE A 769 23.14 -4.47 -9.05
N ALA A 770 23.00 -5.05 -10.26
CA ALA A 770 23.49 -4.43 -11.50
C ALA A 770 22.83 -3.08 -11.82
N ALA A 771 21.59 -2.85 -11.36
CA ALA A 771 20.90 -1.58 -11.52
C ALA A 771 21.18 -0.58 -10.39
N LYS A 772 21.31 -1.02 -9.13
CA LYS A 772 21.50 -0.14 -7.96
C LYS A 772 22.97 0.20 -7.67
N HIS A 773 23.88 -0.71 -8.02
CA HIS A 773 25.32 -0.63 -7.79
C HIS A 773 26.11 -1.02 -9.06
N PRO A 774 25.91 -0.33 -10.20
CA PRO A 774 26.61 -0.62 -11.45
C PRO A 774 28.14 -0.41 -11.36
N ASP A 775 28.59 0.36 -10.38
CA ASP A 775 30.00 0.56 -10.01
C ASP A 775 30.68 -0.74 -9.55
N LEU A 776 29.95 -1.61 -8.82
CA LEU A 776 30.45 -2.89 -8.32
C LEU A 776 30.46 -4.00 -9.39
N ILE A 777 29.88 -3.76 -10.57
CA ILE A 777 29.66 -4.79 -11.59
C ILE A 777 30.49 -4.51 -12.84
N HIS A 778 31.23 -5.51 -13.30
CA HIS A 778 31.94 -5.50 -14.58
C HIS A 778 30.99 -5.95 -15.70
N ARG A 779 30.38 -7.13 -15.55
CA ARG A 779 29.38 -7.72 -16.45
C ARG A 779 28.39 -8.54 -15.62
N VAL A 780 27.17 -8.73 -16.12
CA VAL A 780 26.12 -9.52 -15.45
C VAL A 780 25.65 -10.68 -16.35
N ILE A 781 25.54 -11.88 -15.79
CA ILE A 781 25.14 -13.11 -16.48
C ILE A 781 23.97 -13.72 -15.71
N ILE A 782 22.80 -13.79 -16.35
CA ILE A 782 21.56 -14.23 -15.71
C ILE A 782 21.00 -15.47 -16.41
N MET A 783 20.65 -16.47 -15.61
CA MET A 783 20.15 -17.76 -16.08
C MET A 783 18.72 -17.98 -15.56
N ASN A 784 17.76 -18.18 -16.47
CA ASN A 784 16.35 -18.48 -16.16
C ASN A 784 15.73 -17.65 -15.02
N ALA A 785 16.09 -16.37 -14.90
CA ALA A 785 15.62 -15.47 -13.84
C ALA A 785 15.09 -14.15 -14.43
N PRO A 786 13.86 -13.75 -14.08
CA PRO A 786 13.23 -12.62 -14.72
C PRO A 786 13.64 -11.31 -14.05
N LEU A 787 13.92 -10.28 -14.85
CA LEU A 787 14.05 -8.91 -14.34
C LEU A 787 12.69 -8.48 -13.74
N PRO A 788 12.60 -7.96 -12.49
CA PRO A 788 11.31 -7.79 -11.79
C PRO A 788 10.24 -6.99 -12.55
N LEU A 789 10.65 -5.94 -13.29
CA LEU A 789 9.77 -5.16 -14.15
C LEU A 789 9.30 -5.96 -15.38
N MET A 790 10.19 -6.76 -16.00
CA MET A 790 9.80 -7.66 -17.09
C MET A 790 8.89 -8.79 -16.60
N TYR A 791 9.12 -9.32 -15.39
CA TYR A 791 8.21 -10.27 -14.75
C TYR A 791 6.81 -9.69 -14.57
N ARG A 792 6.73 -8.46 -14.04
CA ARG A 792 5.49 -7.70 -13.90
C ARG A 792 4.74 -7.61 -15.23
N ASP A 793 5.43 -7.15 -16.28
CA ASP A 793 4.83 -6.86 -17.58
C ASP A 793 4.38 -8.15 -18.28
N VAL A 794 5.26 -9.15 -18.41
CA VAL A 794 4.93 -10.44 -19.04
C VAL A 794 3.90 -11.23 -18.24
N ARG A 795 3.87 -11.14 -16.90
CA ARG A 795 2.81 -11.80 -16.09
C ARG A 795 1.44 -11.14 -16.24
N LEU A 796 1.38 -9.85 -16.58
CA LEU A 796 0.14 -9.15 -16.90
C LEU A 796 -0.34 -9.42 -18.34
N GLU A 797 0.57 -9.63 -19.28
CA GLU A 797 0.26 -9.85 -20.70
C GLU A 797 0.09 -11.34 -21.09
N SER A 798 0.83 -12.24 -20.45
CA SER A 798 0.89 -13.67 -20.79
C SER A 798 0.10 -14.52 -19.80
N TRP A 799 -1.05 -15.01 -20.24
CA TRP A 799 -1.84 -16.01 -19.52
C TRP A 799 -1.01 -17.23 -19.12
N ARG A 800 -0.10 -17.70 -20.00
CA ARG A 800 0.81 -18.80 -19.68
C ARG A 800 1.64 -18.46 -18.45
N GLN A 801 2.33 -17.31 -18.43
CA GLN A 801 3.13 -16.94 -17.26
C GLN A 801 2.26 -16.79 -16.00
N LEU A 802 1.09 -16.17 -16.11
CA LEU A 802 0.16 -16.00 -14.98
C LEU A 802 -0.23 -17.32 -14.33
N PHE A 803 -0.51 -18.36 -15.13
CA PHE A 803 -0.79 -19.71 -14.63
C PHE A 803 0.45 -20.40 -14.06
N LEU A 804 1.61 -20.28 -14.71
CA LEU A 804 2.85 -20.88 -14.20
C LEU A 804 3.27 -20.27 -12.85
N SER A 805 2.98 -18.98 -12.60
CA SER A 805 3.25 -18.27 -11.34
C SER A 805 2.46 -18.76 -10.10
N TYR A 806 1.74 -19.89 -10.15
CA TYR A 806 0.93 -20.38 -9.02
C TYR A 806 1.78 -20.72 -7.78
N TYR A 807 3.02 -21.18 -7.96
CA TYR A 807 3.93 -21.56 -6.87
C TYR A 807 4.21 -20.39 -5.92
N ALA A 808 4.39 -19.17 -6.47
CA ALA A 808 4.59 -17.96 -5.67
C ALA A 808 3.40 -17.66 -4.75
N PHE A 809 2.17 -18.02 -5.15
CA PHE A 809 1.00 -17.87 -4.30
C PHE A 809 1.01 -18.92 -3.18
N VAL A 810 1.26 -20.19 -3.50
CA VAL A 810 1.36 -21.27 -2.50
C VAL A 810 2.45 -20.95 -1.46
N PHE A 811 3.62 -20.49 -1.91
CA PHE A 811 4.75 -20.16 -1.04
C PHE A 811 4.48 -18.93 -0.15
N SER A 812 3.61 -18.01 -0.57
CA SER A 812 3.20 -16.88 0.25
C SER A 812 2.29 -17.25 1.44
N ILE A 813 1.63 -18.41 1.41
CA ILE A 813 0.77 -18.86 2.49
C ILE A 813 1.67 -19.36 3.64
N PRO A 814 1.51 -18.86 4.89
CA PRO A 814 2.25 -19.37 6.04
C PRO A 814 1.96 -20.86 6.30
N VAL A 815 2.97 -21.62 6.72
CA VAL A 815 2.90 -23.04 7.16
C VAL A 815 2.56 -24.06 6.08
N VAL A 816 1.71 -23.73 5.11
CA VAL A 816 1.28 -24.64 4.03
C VAL A 816 2.43 -25.25 3.22
N PRO A 817 3.39 -24.47 2.67
CA PRO A 817 4.47 -25.05 1.88
C PRO A 817 5.46 -25.82 2.78
N GLU A 818 5.80 -25.34 3.97
CA GLU A 818 6.64 -26.09 4.93
C GLU A 818 6.04 -27.45 5.29
N PHE A 819 4.72 -27.49 5.52
CA PHE A 819 3.99 -28.73 5.78
C PHE A 819 3.97 -29.65 4.55
N GLY A 820 3.82 -29.11 3.34
CA GLY A 820 3.90 -29.86 2.09
C GLY A 820 5.27 -30.52 1.88
N PHE A 821 6.37 -29.77 2.07
CA PHE A 821 7.73 -30.32 2.03
C PHE A 821 7.94 -31.42 3.07
N LYS A 822 7.39 -31.25 4.29
CA LYS A 822 7.47 -32.26 5.36
C LYS A 822 6.63 -33.52 5.08
N LEU A 823 5.48 -33.40 4.42
CA LEU A 823 4.67 -34.55 3.99
C LEU A 823 5.36 -35.37 2.90
N CYS A 824 6.02 -34.70 1.95
CA CYS A 824 6.78 -35.30 0.87
C CYS A 824 8.26 -35.52 1.23
N ASP A 825 8.49 -35.94 2.49
CA ASP A 825 9.76 -36.36 3.14
C ASP A 825 11.03 -35.51 2.88
N TYR A 826 10.85 -34.27 2.40
CA TYR A 826 11.84 -33.40 1.76
C TYR A 826 12.54 -33.97 0.52
N TYR A 827 12.85 -35.27 0.49
CA TYR A 827 13.52 -35.94 -0.62
C TYR A 827 12.62 -35.99 -1.86
N GLY A 828 11.40 -36.50 -1.72
CA GLY A 828 10.39 -36.54 -2.77
C GLY A 828 10.01 -35.14 -3.26
N ALA A 829 9.89 -34.17 -2.34
CA ALA A 829 9.63 -32.78 -2.70
C ALA A 829 10.76 -32.16 -3.54
N THR A 830 12.02 -32.43 -3.19
CA THR A 830 13.20 -31.87 -3.88
C THR A 830 13.37 -32.48 -5.28
N ASP A 831 13.31 -33.82 -5.37
CA ASP A 831 13.36 -34.53 -6.66
C ASP A 831 12.20 -34.09 -7.59
N GLN A 832 10.99 -33.98 -7.04
CA GLN A 832 9.83 -33.49 -7.80
C GLN A 832 10.02 -32.05 -8.28
N LEU A 833 10.59 -31.15 -7.47
CA LEU A 833 10.82 -29.76 -7.86
C LEU A 833 11.84 -29.65 -9.01
N PHE A 834 13.00 -30.32 -8.88
CA PHE A 834 13.99 -30.37 -9.97
C PHE A 834 13.41 -30.98 -11.25
N ARG A 835 12.75 -32.16 -11.17
CA ARG A 835 12.08 -32.80 -12.31
C ARG A 835 11.02 -31.93 -12.94
N SER A 836 10.26 -31.16 -12.15
CA SER A 836 9.23 -30.29 -12.68
C SER A 836 9.81 -29.16 -13.52
N GLY A 837 10.96 -28.58 -13.10
CA GLY A 837 11.66 -27.52 -13.83
C GLY A 837 12.35 -27.98 -15.11
N SER A 838 12.98 -29.16 -15.13
CA SER A 838 13.72 -29.71 -16.29
C SER A 838 12.88 -30.58 -17.23
N GLY A 839 11.76 -31.14 -16.74
CA GLY A 839 11.02 -32.20 -17.41
C GLY A 839 11.71 -33.59 -17.40
N ARG A 840 12.82 -33.76 -16.66
CA ARG A 840 13.59 -35.03 -16.57
C ARG A 840 14.27 -35.21 -15.20
N GLN A 841 14.68 -36.42 -14.87
CA GLN A 841 15.59 -36.59 -13.73
C GLN A 841 16.94 -35.94 -14.05
N LEU A 842 17.42 -35.09 -13.15
CA LEU A 842 18.58 -34.22 -13.37
C LEU A 842 19.72 -34.52 -12.40
N LEU A 843 19.40 -34.78 -11.14
CA LEU A 843 20.38 -35.00 -10.07
C LEU A 843 20.77 -36.48 -10.00
N SER A 844 22.07 -36.74 -9.82
CA SER A 844 22.58 -38.07 -9.49
C SER A 844 22.18 -38.46 -8.06
N MET A 845 22.36 -39.73 -7.68
CA MET A 845 22.09 -40.17 -6.30
C MET A 845 22.96 -39.44 -5.28
N GLU A 846 24.21 -39.14 -5.64
CA GLU A 846 25.16 -38.39 -4.80
C GLU A 846 24.72 -36.91 -4.64
N ASP A 847 24.36 -36.26 -5.75
CA ASP A 847 23.80 -34.90 -5.71
C ASP A 847 22.54 -34.87 -4.82
N MET A 848 21.62 -35.83 -5.01
CA MET A 848 20.37 -35.92 -4.23
C MET A 848 20.61 -36.04 -2.72
N GLU A 849 21.60 -36.82 -2.28
CA GLU A 849 21.96 -36.91 -0.86
C GLU A 849 22.56 -35.60 -0.33
N ALA A 850 23.33 -34.86 -1.14
CA ALA A 850 23.85 -33.54 -0.76
C ALA A 850 22.72 -32.50 -0.58
N TYR A 851 21.75 -32.43 -1.50
CA TYR A 851 20.58 -31.56 -1.35
C TYR A 851 19.72 -31.95 -0.14
N LYS A 852 19.47 -33.25 0.04
CA LYS A 852 18.71 -33.82 1.17
C LYS A 852 19.36 -33.47 2.51
N TYR A 853 20.67 -33.66 2.66
CA TYR A 853 21.40 -33.30 3.88
C TYR A 853 21.23 -31.81 4.21
N THR A 854 21.44 -30.94 3.22
CA THR A 854 21.30 -29.49 3.37
C THR A 854 19.87 -29.08 3.76
N ILE A 855 18.85 -29.60 3.08
CA ILE A 855 17.44 -29.26 3.34
C ILE A 855 16.96 -29.84 4.68
N GLN A 856 17.38 -31.05 5.06
CA GLN A 856 17.02 -31.64 6.36
C GLN A 856 17.63 -30.87 7.54
N ARG A 857 18.87 -30.39 7.39
CA ARG A 857 19.55 -29.59 8.42
C ARG A 857 18.98 -28.18 8.56
N ASN A 858 18.62 -27.56 7.44
CA ASN A 858 18.28 -26.14 7.39
C ASN A 858 16.77 -25.84 7.37
N GLY A 859 15.95 -26.82 6.98
CA GLY A 859 14.56 -26.63 6.66
C GLY A 859 14.34 -25.81 5.38
N VAL A 860 13.08 -25.50 5.09
CA VAL A 860 12.67 -24.72 3.90
C VAL A 860 12.05 -23.36 4.24
N SER A 861 11.78 -23.08 5.52
CA SER A 861 11.04 -21.89 5.97
C SER A 861 11.73 -20.57 5.58
N ALA A 862 13.06 -20.50 5.74
CA ALA A 862 13.86 -19.32 5.38
C ALA A 862 13.97 -19.13 3.84
N PRO A 863 14.29 -20.17 3.04
CA PRO A 863 14.16 -20.10 1.58
C PRO A 863 12.77 -19.66 1.08
N ILE A 864 11.70 -20.17 1.69
CA ILE A 864 10.31 -19.79 1.34
C ILE A 864 10.01 -18.33 1.73
N ALA A 865 10.64 -17.79 2.77
CA ALA A 865 10.43 -16.41 3.22
C ALA A 865 10.78 -15.38 2.13
N TYR A 866 11.66 -15.69 1.17
CA TYR A 866 11.91 -14.88 -0.01
C TYR A 866 10.61 -14.52 -0.75
N TYR A 867 9.73 -15.50 -0.97
CA TYR A 867 8.44 -15.28 -1.67
C TYR A 867 7.43 -14.47 -0.84
N ARG A 868 7.56 -14.51 0.50
CA ARG A 868 6.70 -13.77 1.44
C ARG A 868 7.14 -12.31 1.62
N ALA A 869 8.45 -12.08 1.69
CA ALA A 869 9.07 -10.76 1.84
C ALA A 869 8.98 -9.90 0.59
N ASN A 870 8.76 -10.52 -0.58
CA ASN A 870 8.80 -9.88 -1.89
C ASN A 870 7.44 -9.95 -2.60
N PRO A 871 6.42 -9.22 -2.10
CA PRO A 871 5.06 -9.26 -2.62
C PRO A 871 4.93 -8.80 -4.07
N PHE A 872 5.92 -8.17 -4.69
CA PHE A 872 5.90 -7.78 -6.11
C PHE A 872 5.72 -8.98 -7.06
N LEU A 873 6.16 -10.18 -6.66
CA LEU A 873 5.91 -11.41 -7.43
C LEU A 873 4.41 -11.74 -7.55
N LEU A 874 3.62 -11.39 -6.53
CA LEU A 874 2.17 -11.62 -6.48
C LEU A 874 1.35 -10.41 -6.89
N TYR A 875 1.77 -9.23 -6.44
CA TYR A 875 1.11 -7.95 -6.59
C TYR A 875 1.93 -7.03 -7.51
N PRO A 876 1.84 -7.20 -8.85
CA PRO A 876 2.66 -6.48 -9.83
C PRO A 876 2.62 -4.94 -9.74
N ARG A 877 1.65 -4.36 -9.02
CA ARG A 877 1.57 -2.92 -8.75
C ARG A 877 2.55 -2.41 -7.66
N GLN A 878 3.23 -3.30 -6.93
CA GLN A 878 4.23 -2.96 -5.91
C GLN A 878 5.67 -3.07 -6.45
N ALA A 879 5.86 -2.80 -7.74
CA ALA A 879 7.14 -2.98 -8.42
C ALA A 879 8.27 -2.15 -7.77
N LEU A 880 9.43 -2.77 -7.60
CA LEU A 880 10.65 -2.12 -7.08
C LEU A 880 11.06 -0.97 -8.00
N HIS A 881 11.48 0.15 -7.40
CA HIS A 881 12.14 1.22 -8.15
C HIS A 881 13.54 0.76 -8.54
N MET A 882 13.85 0.84 -9.82
CA MET A 882 15.09 0.35 -10.41
C MET A 882 15.41 1.19 -11.64
N ASP A 883 16.68 1.57 -11.78
CA ASP A 883 17.19 2.29 -12.95
C ASP A 883 17.55 1.32 -14.08
N ASN A 884 17.83 1.84 -15.28
CA ASN A 884 18.27 1.00 -16.41
C ASN A 884 19.66 0.40 -16.15
N ILE A 885 19.85 -0.84 -16.58
CA ILE A 885 21.12 -1.55 -16.43
C ILE A 885 22.07 -1.13 -17.56
N ILE A 886 23.16 -0.49 -17.14
CA ILE A 886 24.17 0.11 -18.03
C ILE A 886 25.40 -0.79 -18.28
N VAL A 887 25.54 -1.88 -17.52
CA VAL A 887 26.63 -2.85 -17.68
C VAL A 887 26.27 -3.93 -18.73
N PRO A 888 27.25 -4.50 -19.45
CA PRO A 888 26.98 -5.58 -20.40
C PRO A 888 26.32 -6.79 -19.72
N ALA A 889 25.26 -7.30 -20.35
CA ALA A 889 24.48 -8.41 -19.84
C ALA A 889 24.40 -9.60 -20.80
N LEU A 890 24.44 -10.81 -20.23
CA LEU A 890 24.09 -12.06 -20.91
C LEU A 890 22.88 -12.70 -20.22
N CYS A 891 21.82 -12.97 -20.97
CA CYS A 891 20.76 -13.88 -20.54
C CYS A 891 20.93 -15.24 -21.20
N ILE A 892 20.92 -16.31 -20.40
CA ILE A 892 20.80 -17.70 -20.88
C ILE A 892 19.45 -18.24 -20.42
N TRP A 893 18.69 -18.85 -21.33
CA TRP A 893 17.31 -19.29 -21.03
C TRP A 893 16.95 -20.63 -21.68
N GLY A 894 16.50 -21.59 -20.87
CA GLY A 894 16.00 -22.88 -21.35
C GLY A 894 14.57 -22.78 -21.89
N LYS A 895 14.34 -23.19 -23.13
CA LYS A 895 13.04 -23.01 -23.80
C LYS A 895 11.92 -23.92 -23.29
N LYS A 896 12.26 -24.98 -22.56
CA LYS A 896 11.28 -25.89 -21.94
C LYS A 896 10.93 -25.53 -20.49
N ASP A 897 11.42 -24.39 -19.99
CA ASP A 897 11.14 -23.92 -18.63
C ASP A 897 9.62 -23.94 -18.34
N THR A 898 9.29 -24.59 -17.23
CA THR A 898 7.93 -24.88 -16.77
C THR A 898 7.46 -23.92 -15.67
N PHE A 899 8.33 -23.07 -15.13
CA PHE A 899 7.99 -22.01 -14.19
C PHE A 899 7.92 -20.64 -14.89
N LEU A 900 8.80 -20.41 -15.86
CA LEU A 900 9.01 -19.10 -16.48
C LEU A 900 9.06 -19.18 -18.02
N VAL A 901 8.29 -18.32 -18.70
CA VAL A 901 8.26 -18.30 -20.16
C VAL A 901 9.52 -17.65 -20.76
N PRO A 902 10.08 -18.16 -21.88
CA PRO A 902 11.30 -17.61 -22.50
C PRO A 902 11.27 -16.12 -22.84
N LYS A 903 10.08 -15.55 -23.06
CA LYS A 903 9.87 -14.11 -23.30
C LYS A 903 10.45 -13.22 -22.18
N LEU A 904 10.60 -13.76 -20.96
CA LEU A 904 11.18 -13.06 -19.82
C LEU A 904 12.69 -12.77 -19.97
N ALA A 905 13.38 -13.43 -20.92
CA ALA A 905 14.77 -13.15 -21.27
C ALA A 905 14.95 -11.86 -22.11
N GLU A 906 13.87 -11.35 -22.73
CA GLU A 906 13.93 -10.27 -23.73
C GLU A 906 13.92 -8.88 -23.07
N VAL A 907 14.83 -8.64 -22.12
CA VAL A 907 14.88 -7.46 -21.24
C VAL A 907 15.42 -6.17 -21.89
N PHE A 908 15.41 -6.08 -23.23
CA PHE A 908 15.97 -4.99 -24.04
C PHE A 908 15.44 -3.57 -23.71
N ILE A 909 14.29 -3.46 -23.04
CA ILE A 909 13.73 -2.17 -22.59
C ILE A 909 14.49 -1.61 -21.37
N TYR A 910 15.08 -2.49 -20.57
CA TYR A 910 15.67 -2.20 -19.26
C TYR A 910 17.19 -2.37 -19.21
N VAL A 911 17.79 -2.91 -20.28
CA VAL A 911 19.22 -3.26 -20.35
C VAL A 911 19.81 -2.72 -21.65
N ASN A 912 20.85 -1.88 -21.55
CA ASN A 912 21.41 -1.16 -22.69
C ASN A 912 22.25 -2.03 -23.64
N ASP A 913 23.01 -2.98 -23.10
CA ASP A 913 23.81 -3.96 -23.85
C ASP A 913 23.42 -5.37 -23.38
N LEU A 914 22.67 -6.08 -24.22
CA LEU A 914 22.08 -7.38 -23.90
C LEU A 914 22.38 -8.40 -24.99
N THR A 915 23.09 -9.46 -24.63
CA THR A 915 23.16 -10.72 -25.38
C THR A 915 22.13 -11.71 -24.81
N VAL A 916 21.29 -12.32 -25.65
CA VAL A 916 20.36 -13.39 -25.22
C VAL A 916 20.74 -14.70 -25.93
N LYS A 917 20.76 -15.80 -25.18
CA LYS A 917 21.02 -17.16 -25.65
C LYS A 917 19.91 -18.09 -25.17
N TYR A 918 19.33 -18.83 -26.11
CA TYR A 918 18.31 -19.84 -25.81
C TYR A 918 18.88 -21.25 -25.94
N ILE A 919 18.47 -22.13 -25.05
CA ILE A 919 18.80 -23.56 -25.08
C ILE A 919 17.51 -24.33 -25.36
N GLU A 920 17.41 -24.97 -26.53
CA GLU A 920 16.19 -25.66 -26.99
C GLU A 920 15.86 -26.92 -26.16
N THR A 921 16.88 -27.57 -25.60
CA THR A 921 16.77 -28.85 -24.90
C THR A 921 16.43 -28.73 -23.43
N ALA A 922 16.85 -27.65 -22.77
CA ALA A 922 16.80 -27.45 -21.32
C ALA A 922 15.52 -26.76 -20.82
N GLY A 923 15.17 -27.05 -19.57
CA GLY A 923 14.11 -26.41 -18.80
C GLY A 923 14.61 -25.23 -17.97
N HIS A 924 14.27 -25.23 -16.68
CA HIS A 924 14.62 -24.16 -15.74
C HIS A 924 16.12 -24.17 -15.39
N TRP A 925 16.71 -25.34 -15.12
CA TRP A 925 18.00 -25.47 -14.45
C TRP A 925 19.18 -25.51 -15.43
N VAL A 926 19.27 -24.54 -16.34
CA VAL A 926 20.20 -24.59 -17.49
C VAL A 926 21.66 -24.90 -17.13
N ALA A 927 22.18 -24.36 -16.02
CA ALA A 927 23.55 -24.58 -15.55
C ALA A 927 23.86 -26.04 -15.17
N LEU A 928 22.81 -26.80 -14.79
CA LEU A 928 22.85 -28.23 -14.46
C LEU A 928 22.45 -29.12 -15.64
N GLU A 929 21.54 -28.64 -16.48
CA GLU A 929 20.96 -29.42 -17.58
C GLU A 929 21.88 -29.53 -18.80
N GLU A 930 22.62 -28.47 -19.12
CA GLU A 930 23.51 -28.37 -20.30
C GLU A 930 24.79 -27.59 -19.94
N PRO A 931 25.58 -28.04 -18.93
CA PRO A 931 26.66 -27.26 -18.32
C PRO A 931 27.73 -26.83 -19.32
N GLU A 932 28.13 -27.69 -20.27
CA GLU A 932 29.14 -27.39 -21.28
C GLU A 932 28.69 -26.26 -22.22
N LEU A 933 27.42 -26.24 -22.61
CA LEU A 933 26.85 -25.22 -23.49
C LEU A 933 26.68 -23.88 -22.78
N VAL A 934 26.25 -23.91 -21.51
CA VAL A 934 26.22 -22.74 -20.64
C VAL A 934 27.63 -22.15 -20.50
N ASN A 935 28.61 -22.99 -20.17
CA ASN A 935 30.01 -22.60 -20.05
C ASN A 935 30.54 -21.97 -21.36
N GLN A 936 30.22 -22.57 -22.52
CA GLN A 936 30.58 -22.04 -23.83
C GLN A 936 29.97 -20.65 -24.08
N PHE A 937 28.69 -20.43 -23.76
CA PHE A 937 28.04 -19.13 -23.93
C PHE A 937 28.62 -18.05 -23.00
N VAL A 938 28.95 -18.41 -21.76
CA VAL A 938 29.64 -17.50 -20.84
C VAL A 938 31.04 -17.14 -21.37
N ARG A 939 31.85 -18.13 -21.78
CA ARG A 939 33.17 -17.90 -22.41
C ARG A 939 33.08 -16.93 -23.61
N GLN A 940 32.14 -17.16 -24.53
CA GLN A 940 31.91 -16.31 -25.72
C GLN A 940 31.51 -14.87 -25.38
N PHE A 941 30.87 -14.64 -24.22
CA PHE A 941 30.45 -13.31 -23.78
C PHE A 941 31.55 -12.58 -23.02
N LEU A 942 32.36 -13.30 -22.25
CA LEU A 942 33.53 -12.75 -21.55
C LEU A 942 34.67 -12.41 -22.53
N SER A 943 34.76 -13.06 -23.69
CA SER A 943 35.74 -12.77 -24.74
C SER A 943 35.37 -11.63 -25.68
N LYS A 944 34.24 -10.93 -25.46
CA LYS A 944 33.90 -9.70 -26.19
C LYS A 944 34.56 -8.52 -25.49
N GLU A 945 35.41 -7.76 -26.20
CA GLU A 945 35.96 -6.49 -25.72
C GLU A 945 34.85 -5.54 -25.22
#